data_AF-A0A6N9VBB1-F1
#
_entry.id   AF-A0A6N9VBB1-F1
#
_cell.length_a   1.000
_cell.length_b   1.000
_cell.length_c   1.000
_cell.angle_alpha   90.00
_cell.angle_beta   90.00
_cell.angle_gamma   90.00
#
_symmetry.space_group_name_H-M   'P 1'
#
loop_
_entity.id
_entity.type
_entity.pdbx_description
1 polymer ?
#
loop_
_entity_poly.entity_id
_entity_poly.type
_entity_poly.pdbx_seq_one_letter_code
_entity_poly.pdbx_strand_id
1 'polypeptide(L)'
;MTTATAATPLDAPLDAARAGLQAALAARHAATPGGGLPVPYVVPLGAADTLGFGHRDPYADARPAANVQLTARAVLIGPWGGGPDATACGQCLAMRWQRLRSRSEREALELGHEPRGAVHWPVLTAYVVDAVWAAYSAVLGGPGAGPDATPADRGRPTNPDAAPADRALPQVTRIDLATLATATFPVLPEPLCPACVSEVPDTAEAARMDLVPAPKPDPDGYRLRTLDSYPLPTAALANPVCGALGSDTWINPASTTTAPVAGTHFVRGYAGLNDVTWSGQANRYATSRTLAYLEGLERYAGTHRRRGTSPVVDSYANLAGRALNPADCGFYAPETYASDPLVSPFDPDRAIPWVWGHSLRDDRPVLVPARLAHYSAGVDADNFVFECSNGCATGGSPEEAILFGLLELVERDAFLLAWYGRARLTAIDLTTATTPAVRSMLDRAALHGYDVHAFDTRMDLAVPVVTALAVRRDGGHGTLSFSAAAGFDPADTVEAALSEVLTYIPHLPYQVAERRTELEAMERDFTKVLHLKDHAQLYGLPSMTRHAAEYLEPVAVLPLEEAFADWQPLRPRTGDLLDDLRCLRDQLTAAGYDVIAVDQTTPEQHRMGLHTVSTTVPGLLPLDFGWTRQRALHMPRLRTALRAAGRRADDLPEAEIKAVPHPFP
;
A
#
# COMPACT_ATOMS: atom_id res chain seq x y z
N MET A 1 -15.14 -40.52 -24.87
CA MET A 1 -16.30 -39.92 -25.55
C MET A 1 -17.53 -40.05 -24.68
N THR A 2 -17.79 -39.00 -23.91
CA THR A 2 -19.12 -38.61 -23.44
C THR A 2 -19.05 -37.09 -23.42
N THR A 3 -19.40 -36.51 -24.57
CA THR A 3 -19.50 -35.08 -24.79
C THR A 3 -20.61 -34.54 -23.88
N ALA A 4 -20.21 -33.98 -22.73
CA ALA A 4 -21.06 -33.08 -21.98
C ALA A 4 -21.23 -31.83 -22.85
N THR A 5 -22.42 -31.68 -23.43
CA THR A 5 -22.89 -30.43 -24.02
C THR A 5 -22.77 -29.32 -22.98
N ALA A 6 -21.82 -28.40 -23.20
CA ALA A 6 -21.76 -27.14 -22.49
C ALA A 6 -23.13 -26.44 -22.65
N ALA A 7 -23.77 -26.10 -21.53
CA ALA A 7 -24.99 -25.32 -21.55
C ALA A 7 -24.72 -23.98 -22.24
N THR A 8 -25.59 -23.61 -23.17
CA THR A 8 -25.51 -22.34 -23.88
C THR A 8 -25.65 -21.17 -22.88
N PRO A 9 -24.88 -20.08 -22.95
CA PRO A 9 -24.80 -19.03 -21.91
C PRO A 9 -26.06 -18.17 -21.67
N LEU A 10 -27.23 -18.54 -22.19
CA LEU A 10 -28.40 -17.66 -22.28
C LEU A 10 -29.44 -17.79 -21.15
N ASP A 11 -29.25 -18.70 -20.18
CA ASP A 11 -30.24 -18.94 -19.11
C ASP A 11 -29.71 -18.59 -17.70
N ALA A 12 -28.85 -17.59 -17.56
CA ALA A 12 -28.54 -17.03 -16.25
C ALA A 12 -29.68 -16.08 -15.80
N PRO A 13 -30.32 -16.29 -14.63
CA PRO A 13 -31.42 -15.43 -14.14
C PRO A 13 -31.11 -13.92 -14.14
N LEU A 14 -29.83 -13.55 -13.93
CA LEU A 14 -29.39 -12.15 -13.99
C LEU A 14 -29.45 -11.57 -15.41
N ASP A 15 -29.13 -12.35 -16.44
CA ASP A 15 -29.20 -11.90 -17.84
C ASP A 15 -30.66 -11.73 -18.30
N ALA A 16 -31.55 -12.61 -17.86
CA ALA A 16 -32.98 -12.48 -18.09
C ALA A 16 -33.55 -11.21 -17.42
N ALA A 17 -33.18 -10.95 -16.16
CA ALA A 17 -33.56 -9.72 -15.46
C ALA A 17 -33.01 -8.47 -16.16
N ARG A 18 -31.74 -8.51 -16.60
CA ARG A 18 -31.12 -7.46 -17.42
C ARG A 18 -31.88 -7.21 -18.72
N ALA A 19 -32.36 -8.27 -19.38
CA ALA A 19 -33.17 -8.14 -20.60
C ALA A 19 -34.51 -7.45 -20.35
N GLY A 20 -35.20 -7.83 -19.28
CA GLY A 20 -36.41 -7.16 -18.85
C GLY A 20 -36.19 -5.68 -18.55
N LEU A 21 -35.11 -5.36 -17.82
CA LEU A 21 -34.76 -3.97 -17.50
C LEU A 21 -34.44 -3.16 -18.76
N GLN A 22 -33.60 -3.69 -19.65
CA GLN A 22 -33.26 -3.05 -20.92
C GLN A 22 -34.51 -2.71 -21.74
N ALA A 23 -35.42 -3.65 -21.91
CA ALA A 23 -36.65 -3.45 -22.67
C ALA A 23 -37.53 -2.36 -22.04
N ALA A 24 -37.67 -2.38 -20.71
CA ALA A 24 -38.52 -1.43 -20.00
C ALA A 24 -37.94 -0.01 -19.97
N LEU A 25 -36.61 0.14 -19.88
CA LEU A 25 -35.95 1.45 -19.98
C LEU A 25 -35.96 1.99 -21.42
N ALA A 26 -35.74 1.12 -22.42
CA ALA A 26 -35.82 1.50 -23.83
C ALA A 26 -37.24 1.99 -24.22
N ALA A 27 -38.29 1.32 -23.72
CA ALA A 27 -39.67 1.74 -23.94
C ALA A 27 -39.97 3.13 -23.34
N ARG A 28 -39.48 3.41 -22.13
CA ARG A 28 -39.64 4.73 -21.50
C ARG A 28 -38.82 5.82 -22.20
N HIS A 29 -37.59 5.50 -22.65
CA HIS A 29 -36.77 6.40 -23.45
C HIS A 29 -37.46 6.79 -24.76
N ALA A 30 -37.98 5.79 -25.50
CA ALA A 30 -38.72 6.03 -26.74
C ALA A 30 -40.01 6.86 -26.52
N ALA A 31 -40.63 6.74 -25.35
CA ALA A 31 -41.82 7.51 -24.98
C ALA A 31 -41.52 8.94 -24.46
N THR A 32 -40.24 9.28 -24.22
CA THR A 32 -39.85 10.58 -23.66
C THR A 32 -39.69 11.64 -24.74
N PRO A 33 -40.54 12.70 -24.76
CA PRO A 33 -40.44 13.76 -25.75
C PRO A 33 -39.16 14.60 -25.52
N GLY A 34 -38.39 14.91 -26.56
CA GLY A 34 -37.35 15.96 -26.50
C GLY A 34 -35.87 15.54 -26.56
N GLY A 35 -35.53 14.29 -26.90
CA GLY A 35 -34.22 13.91 -27.47
C GLY A 35 -32.94 14.15 -26.66
N GLY A 36 -33.01 14.56 -25.38
CA GLY A 36 -31.83 14.96 -24.60
C GLY A 36 -31.20 13.88 -23.71
N LEU A 37 -31.84 12.72 -23.56
CA LEU A 37 -31.32 11.62 -22.73
C LEU A 37 -30.50 10.63 -23.56
N PRO A 38 -29.33 10.16 -23.07
CA PRO A 38 -28.63 9.05 -23.71
C PRO A 38 -29.51 7.80 -23.74
N VAL A 39 -29.28 6.93 -24.72
CA VAL A 39 -29.98 5.65 -24.83
C VAL A 39 -29.55 4.76 -23.66
N PRO A 40 -30.47 4.19 -22.86
CA PRO A 40 -30.11 3.25 -21.80
C PRO A 40 -29.47 1.99 -22.38
N TYR A 41 -28.30 1.62 -21.86
CA TYR A 41 -27.62 0.37 -22.18
C TYR A 41 -27.30 -0.39 -20.89
N VAL A 42 -27.99 -1.51 -20.69
CA VAL A 42 -28.00 -2.32 -19.47
C VAL A 42 -27.15 -3.57 -19.66
N VAL A 43 -26.13 -3.72 -18.83
CA VAL A 43 -25.28 -4.93 -18.72
C VAL A 43 -25.38 -5.55 -17.32
N PRO A 44 -25.22 -6.87 -17.17
CA PRO A 44 -25.13 -7.50 -15.85
C PRO A 44 -23.75 -7.22 -15.21
N LEU A 45 -23.68 -7.25 -13.89
CA LEU A 45 -22.44 -7.11 -13.12
C LEU A 45 -22.43 -8.10 -11.95
N GLY A 46 -21.31 -8.81 -11.79
CA GLY A 46 -21.14 -9.87 -10.79
C GLY A 46 -21.47 -11.28 -11.26
N ALA A 47 -21.64 -11.51 -12.57
CA ALA A 47 -21.79 -12.85 -13.16
C ALA A 47 -20.61 -13.27 -14.05
N ALA A 48 -19.70 -12.36 -14.36
CA ALA A 48 -18.48 -12.64 -15.09
C ALA A 48 -17.35 -11.76 -14.56
N ASP A 49 -16.12 -12.19 -14.77
CA ASP A 49 -14.94 -11.45 -14.33
C ASP A 49 -14.68 -10.24 -15.21
N THR A 50 -14.53 -9.09 -14.57
CA THR A 50 -14.24 -7.80 -15.21
C THR A 50 -12.80 -7.35 -15.01
N LEU A 51 -11.99 -8.10 -14.25
CA LEU A 51 -10.57 -7.83 -14.00
C LEU A 51 -9.62 -8.62 -14.92
N GLY A 52 -10.11 -9.65 -15.62
CA GLY A 52 -9.38 -10.34 -16.69
C GLY A 52 -8.53 -11.55 -16.25
N PHE A 53 -8.82 -12.13 -15.08
CA PHE A 53 -8.19 -13.34 -14.56
C PHE A 53 -8.97 -14.63 -14.88
N GLY A 54 -10.30 -14.55 -14.85
CA GLY A 54 -11.21 -15.69 -15.00
C GLY A 54 -11.83 -15.79 -16.39
N HIS A 55 -13.09 -16.21 -16.46
CA HIS A 55 -13.82 -16.28 -17.72
C HIS A 55 -14.05 -14.88 -18.30
N ARG A 56 -13.83 -14.74 -19.62
CA ARG A 56 -14.08 -13.49 -20.34
C ARG A 56 -15.53 -13.05 -20.15
N ASP A 57 -15.70 -11.81 -19.73
CA ASP A 57 -17.02 -11.15 -19.69
C ASP A 57 -17.66 -11.11 -21.09
N PRO A 58 -18.85 -11.71 -21.28
CA PRO A 58 -19.58 -11.67 -22.55
C PRO A 58 -19.92 -10.24 -23.02
N TYR A 59 -19.94 -9.29 -22.08
CA TYR A 59 -20.24 -7.88 -22.36
C TYR A 59 -18.98 -7.02 -22.46
N ALA A 60 -17.76 -7.58 -22.42
CA ALA A 60 -16.51 -6.82 -22.38
C ALA A 60 -16.41 -5.72 -23.46
N ASP A 61 -16.82 -6.03 -24.70
CA ASP A 61 -16.71 -5.11 -25.83
C ASP A 61 -17.72 -3.96 -25.77
N ALA A 62 -18.86 -4.16 -25.09
CA ALA A 62 -19.94 -3.18 -25.00
C ALA A 62 -20.03 -2.48 -23.64
N ARG A 63 -19.45 -3.08 -22.58
CA ARG A 63 -19.46 -2.56 -21.22
C ARG A 63 -18.90 -1.14 -21.08
N PRO A 64 -17.85 -0.71 -21.81
CA PRO A 64 -17.38 0.67 -21.75
C PRO A 64 -18.49 1.69 -22.02
N ALA A 65 -19.41 1.40 -22.93
CA ALA A 65 -20.54 2.26 -23.29
C ALA A 65 -21.76 2.09 -22.37
N ALA A 66 -21.74 1.14 -21.43
CA ALA A 66 -22.85 0.90 -20.52
C ALA A 66 -23.02 2.04 -19.51
N ASN A 67 -24.25 2.57 -19.46
CA ASN A 67 -24.66 3.61 -18.52
C ASN A 67 -25.63 3.08 -17.45
N VAL A 68 -25.96 1.78 -17.48
CA VAL A 68 -26.71 1.06 -16.46
C VAL A 68 -26.08 -0.32 -16.24
N GLN A 69 -25.78 -0.68 -14.99
CA GLN A 69 -25.29 -2.01 -14.62
C GLN A 69 -26.18 -2.65 -13.57
N LEU A 70 -26.70 -3.85 -13.88
CA LEU A 70 -27.56 -4.61 -12.98
C LEU A 70 -26.73 -5.63 -12.20
N THR A 71 -26.73 -5.51 -10.87
CA THR A 71 -26.17 -6.50 -9.95
C THR A 71 -27.30 -7.34 -9.33
N ALA A 72 -26.93 -8.38 -8.57
CA ALA A 72 -27.90 -9.16 -7.80
C ALA A 72 -28.63 -8.35 -6.70
N ARG A 73 -28.19 -7.13 -6.33
CA ARG A 73 -28.78 -6.37 -5.21
C ARG A 73 -29.09 -4.91 -5.52
N ALA A 74 -28.62 -4.39 -6.65
CA ALA A 74 -28.73 -2.99 -7.00
C ALA A 74 -28.69 -2.77 -8.52
N VAL A 75 -29.28 -1.66 -8.97
CA VAL A 75 -28.99 -1.06 -10.27
C VAL A 75 -28.04 0.11 -10.07
N LEU A 76 -26.96 0.15 -10.84
CA LEU A 76 -25.98 1.22 -10.86
C LEU A 76 -26.17 2.03 -12.14
N ILE A 77 -26.39 3.34 -12.01
CA ILE A 77 -26.54 4.28 -13.13
C ILE A 77 -25.29 5.14 -13.20
N GLY A 78 -24.66 5.19 -14.37
CA GLY A 78 -23.41 5.90 -14.61
C GLY A 78 -22.28 4.99 -15.10
N PRO A 79 -21.03 5.50 -15.17
CA PRO A 79 -20.62 6.82 -14.68
C PRO A 79 -21.29 7.98 -15.42
N TRP A 80 -21.65 9.05 -14.70
CA TRP A 80 -22.23 10.27 -15.27
C TRP A 80 -21.56 11.52 -14.73
N GLY A 81 -21.54 12.60 -15.52
CA GLY A 81 -20.84 13.83 -15.14
C GLY A 81 -19.31 13.65 -15.16
N GLY A 82 -18.60 14.41 -14.32
CA GLY A 82 -17.14 14.50 -14.30
C GLY A 82 -16.61 15.64 -15.17
N GLY A 83 -15.47 16.19 -14.78
CA GLY A 83 -14.71 17.14 -15.59
C GLY A 83 -13.98 16.46 -16.75
N PRO A 84 -13.47 17.24 -17.73
CA PRO A 84 -12.77 16.72 -18.92
C PRO A 84 -11.57 15.81 -18.56
N ASP A 85 -10.89 16.09 -17.45
CA ASP A 85 -9.69 15.35 -17.02
C ASP A 85 -10.01 14.09 -16.20
N ALA A 86 -11.28 13.83 -15.87
CA ALA A 86 -11.72 12.62 -15.15
C ALA A 86 -12.88 11.95 -15.88
N THR A 87 -12.56 11.14 -16.88
CA THR A 87 -13.55 10.30 -17.56
C THR A 87 -13.46 8.86 -17.06
N ALA A 88 -14.57 8.32 -16.57
CA ALA A 88 -14.71 6.91 -16.24
C ALA A 88 -15.80 6.29 -17.13
N CYS A 89 -15.56 5.08 -17.64
CA CYS A 89 -16.52 4.35 -18.46
C CYS A 89 -17.21 3.23 -17.66
N GLY A 90 -18.16 2.51 -18.27
CA GLY A 90 -18.83 1.39 -17.62
C GLY A 90 -17.87 0.26 -17.20
N GLN A 91 -16.75 0.06 -17.92
CA GLN A 91 -15.70 -0.88 -17.52
C GLN A 91 -14.98 -0.43 -16.24
N CYS A 92 -14.65 0.87 -16.11
CA CYS A 92 -14.04 1.40 -14.88
C CYS A 92 -14.92 1.13 -13.66
N LEU A 93 -16.23 1.41 -13.76
CA LEU A 93 -17.18 1.12 -12.68
C LEU A 93 -17.22 -0.37 -12.33
N ALA A 94 -17.27 -1.24 -13.33
CA ALA A 94 -17.34 -2.67 -13.11
C ALA A 94 -16.10 -3.21 -12.39
N MET A 95 -14.90 -2.80 -12.82
CA MET A 95 -13.64 -3.19 -12.20
C MET A 95 -13.57 -2.71 -10.74
N ARG A 96 -13.88 -1.43 -10.48
CA ARG A 96 -13.93 -0.89 -9.12
C ARG A 96 -14.93 -1.64 -8.25
N TRP A 97 -16.12 -1.92 -8.76
CA TRP A 97 -17.16 -2.66 -8.04
C TRP A 97 -16.71 -4.08 -7.69
N GLN A 98 -16.06 -4.77 -8.64
CA GLN A 98 -15.58 -6.13 -8.42
C GLN A 98 -14.47 -6.15 -7.36
N ARG A 99 -13.52 -5.20 -7.39
CA ARG A 99 -12.42 -5.14 -6.41
C ARG A 99 -12.90 -5.09 -4.95
N LEU A 100 -14.07 -4.48 -4.71
CA LEU A 100 -14.70 -4.39 -3.39
C LEU A 100 -15.44 -5.65 -2.93
N ARG A 101 -15.53 -6.69 -3.79
CA ARG A 101 -16.23 -7.92 -3.43
C ARG A 101 -15.48 -8.69 -2.35
N SER A 102 -16.22 -9.53 -1.63
CA SER A 102 -15.63 -10.44 -0.63
C SER A 102 -14.63 -11.40 -1.26
N ARG A 103 -13.71 -11.96 -0.46
CA ARG A 103 -12.76 -12.99 -0.92
C ARG A 103 -13.45 -14.09 -1.72
N SER A 104 -14.55 -14.64 -1.20
CA SER A 104 -15.28 -15.73 -1.85
C SER A 104 -15.86 -15.33 -3.21
N GLU A 105 -16.43 -14.12 -3.33
CA GLU A 105 -16.93 -13.62 -4.62
C GLU A 105 -15.80 -13.33 -5.60
N ARG A 106 -14.70 -12.72 -5.14
CA ARG A 106 -13.49 -12.46 -5.94
C ARG A 106 -12.88 -13.75 -6.46
N GLU A 107 -12.72 -14.76 -5.61
CA GLU A 107 -12.22 -16.08 -5.99
C GLU A 107 -13.16 -16.79 -6.96
N ALA A 108 -14.47 -16.73 -6.74
CA ALA A 108 -15.45 -17.30 -7.66
C ALA A 108 -15.32 -16.71 -9.07
N LEU A 109 -15.29 -15.37 -9.19
CA LEU A 109 -15.19 -14.69 -10.48
C LEU A 109 -13.83 -14.93 -11.15
N GLU A 110 -12.74 -14.74 -10.42
CA GLU A 110 -11.39 -14.67 -10.99
C GLU A 110 -10.73 -16.04 -11.22
N LEU A 111 -11.24 -17.10 -10.60
CA LEU A 111 -10.78 -18.47 -10.85
C LEU A 111 -11.70 -19.25 -11.82
N GLY A 112 -12.66 -18.56 -12.44
CA GLY A 112 -13.56 -19.17 -13.42
C GLY A 112 -14.52 -20.20 -12.81
N HIS A 113 -14.97 -19.99 -11.58
CA HIS A 113 -16.05 -20.80 -11.04
C HIS A 113 -17.37 -20.38 -11.70
N GLU A 114 -18.17 -21.36 -12.14
CA GLU A 114 -19.50 -21.09 -12.68
C GLU A 114 -20.42 -20.56 -11.56
N PRO A 115 -21.00 -19.36 -11.71
CA PRO A 115 -21.94 -18.84 -10.73
C PRO A 115 -23.21 -19.69 -10.74
N ARG A 116 -23.50 -20.35 -9.61
CA ARG A 116 -24.76 -21.05 -9.37
C ARG A 116 -25.71 -20.14 -8.60
N GLY A 117 -26.80 -19.70 -9.23
CA GLY A 117 -27.72 -18.71 -8.70
C GLY A 117 -29.07 -19.24 -8.26
N ALA A 118 -29.79 -18.42 -7.49
CA ALA A 118 -31.22 -18.60 -7.24
C ALA A 118 -32.02 -18.40 -8.53
N VAL A 119 -32.98 -19.29 -8.80
CA VAL A 119 -33.86 -19.21 -9.97
C VAL A 119 -34.68 -17.92 -9.89
N HIS A 120 -34.76 -17.15 -10.98
CA HIS A 120 -35.51 -15.89 -11.10
C HIS A 120 -35.03 -14.68 -10.26
N TRP A 121 -33.78 -14.69 -9.76
CA TRP A 121 -33.21 -13.54 -9.06
C TRP A 121 -32.19 -12.77 -9.94
N PRO A 122 -32.14 -11.43 -9.92
CA PRO A 122 -32.97 -10.52 -9.11
C PRO A 122 -34.38 -10.32 -9.66
N VAL A 123 -35.35 -10.11 -8.76
CA VAL A 123 -36.74 -9.77 -9.13
C VAL A 123 -36.85 -8.26 -9.36
N LEU A 124 -37.26 -7.85 -10.55
CA LEU A 124 -37.47 -6.45 -10.91
C LEU A 124 -38.97 -6.13 -10.88
N THR A 125 -39.43 -5.49 -9.81
CA THR A 125 -40.83 -5.03 -9.71
C THR A 125 -41.04 -3.78 -10.57
N ALA A 126 -42.30 -3.45 -10.90
CA ALA A 126 -42.62 -2.20 -11.60
C ALA A 126 -42.06 -0.98 -10.86
N TYR A 127 -42.13 -0.97 -9.53
CA TYR A 127 -41.57 0.09 -8.67
C TYR A 127 -40.06 0.24 -8.84
N VAL A 128 -39.30 -0.86 -8.94
CA VAL A 128 -37.86 -0.81 -9.22
C VAL A 128 -37.62 -0.12 -10.56
N VAL A 129 -38.35 -0.52 -11.60
CA VAL A 129 -38.13 0.03 -12.93
C VAL A 129 -38.52 1.52 -12.99
N ASP A 130 -39.58 1.93 -12.31
CA ASP A 130 -39.97 3.34 -12.17
C ASP A 130 -38.92 4.15 -11.42
N ALA A 131 -38.40 3.62 -10.31
CA ALA A 131 -37.32 4.27 -9.54
C ALA A 131 -36.04 4.41 -10.37
N VAL A 132 -35.64 3.38 -11.10
CA VAL A 132 -34.48 3.40 -12.02
C VAL A 132 -34.68 4.45 -13.10
N TRP A 133 -35.85 4.49 -13.73
CA TRP A 133 -36.13 5.48 -14.77
C TRP A 133 -36.14 6.91 -14.25
N ALA A 134 -36.75 7.14 -13.08
CA ALA A 134 -36.78 8.45 -12.44
C ALA A 134 -35.37 8.95 -12.11
N ALA A 135 -34.54 8.10 -11.50
CA ALA A 135 -33.15 8.44 -11.21
C ALA A 135 -32.33 8.64 -12.49
N TYR A 136 -32.48 7.77 -13.50
CA TYR A 136 -31.80 7.87 -14.78
C TYR A 136 -32.11 9.21 -15.45
N SER A 137 -33.39 9.57 -15.52
CA SER A 137 -33.84 10.85 -16.09
C SER A 137 -33.34 12.05 -15.29
N ALA A 138 -33.28 11.94 -13.96
CA ALA A 138 -32.80 13.03 -13.10
C ALA A 138 -31.29 13.27 -13.21
N VAL A 139 -30.48 12.21 -13.30
CA VAL A 139 -29.01 12.33 -13.29
C VAL A 139 -28.40 12.49 -14.68
N LEU A 140 -29.08 12.01 -15.72
CA LEU A 140 -28.65 12.14 -17.11
C LEU A 140 -29.45 13.18 -17.90
N GLY A 141 -30.62 13.61 -17.40
CA GLY A 141 -31.43 14.69 -17.98
C GLY A 141 -31.06 16.06 -17.40
N GLY A 142 -31.42 17.11 -18.15
CA GLY A 142 -31.15 18.52 -17.82
C GLY A 142 -30.54 19.28 -19.00
N PRO A 143 -30.70 20.62 -19.09
CA PRO A 143 -30.11 21.40 -20.17
C PRO A 143 -28.59 21.22 -20.18
N GLY A 144 -28.05 20.91 -21.37
CA GLY A 144 -26.62 20.90 -21.62
C GLY A 144 -26.04 22.30 -21.41
N ALA A 145 -25.62 22.62 -20.19
CA ALA A 145 -24.56 23.57 -20.01
C ALA A 145 -23.28 22.93 -20.58
N GLY A 146 -22.49 23.73 -21.31
CA GLY A 146 -21.37 23.28 -22.14
C GLY A 146 -20.32 22.41 -21.44
N PRO A 147 -19.27 21.99 -22.16
CA PRO A 147 -18.24 21.07 -21.65
C PRO A 147 -17.62 21.47 -20.30
N ASP A 148 -17.72 22.74 -19.90
CA ASP A 148 -17.13 23.29 -18.67
C ASP A 148 -18.06 23.31 -17.43
N ALA A 149 -19.31 22.88 -17.52
CA ALA A 149 -20.27 22.96 -16.40
C ALA A 149 -20.12 21.81 -15.39
N THR A 150 -19.95 22.13 -14.10
CA THR A 150 -19.83 21.14 -13.01
C THR A 150 -21.16 20.41 -12.74
N PRO A 151 -21.17 19.25 -12.06
CA PRO A 151 -22.42 18.57 -11.68
C PRO A 151 -23.39 19.44 -10.87
N ALA A 152 -22.87 20.37 -10.06
CA ALA A 152 -23.66 21.33 -9.29
C ALA A 152 -24.33 22.40 -10.20
N ASP A 153 -23.62 22.87 -11.22
CA ASP A 153 -24.15 23.84 -12.21
C ASP A 153 -25.28 23.25 -13.07
N ARG A 154 -25.39 21.91 -13.11
CA ARG A 154 -26.42 21.16 -13.87
C ARG A 154 -27.65 20.80 -13.04
N GLY A 155 -27.77 21.26 -11.78
CA GLY A 155 -28.89 20.93 -10.90
C GLY A 155 -28.97 19.45 -10.52
N ARG A 156 -27.86 18.70 -10.65
CA ARG A 156 -27.83 17.26 -10.35
C ARG A 156 -27.73 17.03 -8.84
N PRO A 157 -28.27 15.91 -8.31
CA PRO A 157 -28.14 15.59 -6.90
C PRO A 157 -26.67 15.35 -6.55
N THR A 158 -26.05 16.29 -5.84
CA THR A 158 -24.71 16.14 -5.27
C THR A 158 -24.82 15.94 -3.77
N ASN A 159 -23.97 15.08 -3.19
CA ASN A 159 -23.82 15.03 -1.75
C ASN A 159 -23.28 16.39 -1.25
N PRO A 160 -24.02 17.15 -0.43
CA PRO A 160 -23.59 18.47 0.05
C PRO A 160 -22.31 18.38 0.91
N ASP A 161 -22.04 17.23 1.51
CA ASP A 161 -20.85 16.97 2.34
C ASP A 161 -19.64 16.51 1.51
N ALA A 162 -19.79 16.29 0.20
CA ALA A 162 -18.69 15.87 -0.66
C ALA A 162 -17.68 17.01 -0.86
N ALA A 163 -16.40 16.68 -0.77
CA ALA A 163 -15.31 17.64 -0.99
C ALA A 163 -15.31 18.14 -2.45
N PRO A 164 -14.73 19.32 -2.73
CA PRO A 164 -14.61 19.82 -4.11
C PRO A 164 -13.96 18.81 -5.07
N ALA A 165 -12.95 18.08 -4.60
CA ALA A 165 -12.28 17.03 -5.35
C ALA A 165 -13.23 15.87 -5.74
N ASP A 166 -14.15 15.49 -4.85
CA ASP A 166 -15.16 14.45 -5.12
C ASP A 166 -16.18 14.91 -6.18
N ARG A 167 -16.60 16.19 -6.12
CA ARG A 167 -17.60 16.74 -7.04
C ARG A 167 -17.09 16.88 -8.47
N ALA A 168 -15.77 16.98 -8.65
CA ALA A 168 -15.12 17.04 -9.96
C ALA A 168 -15.07 15.67 -10.68
N LEU A 169 -15.30 14.57 -9.95
CA LEU A 169 -15.28 13.21 -10.49
C LEU A 169 -16.63 12.80 -11.10
N PRO A 170 -16.62 11.86 -12.06
CA PRO A 170 -17.83 11.15 -12.47
C PRO A 170 -18.51 10.51 -11.26
N GLN A 171 -19.83 10.38 -11.35
CA GLN A 171 -20.68 9.89 -10.28
C GLN A 171 -21.40 8.62 -10.71
N VAL A 172 -21.77 7.80 -9.73
CA VAL A 172 -22.55 6.58 -9.90
C VAL A 172 -23.70 6.59 -8.92
N THR A 173 -24.93 6.50 -9.44
CA THR A 173 -26.13 6.42 -8.62
C THR A 173 -26.54 4.97 -8.45
N ARG A 174 -26.52 4.49 -7.21
CA ARG A 174 -26.98 3.17 -6.80
C ARG A 174 -28.43 3.24 -6.37
N ILE A 175 -29.25 2.32 -6.88
CA ILE A 175 -30.59 2.02 -6.39
C ILE A 175 -30.61 0.61 -5.84
N ASP A 176 -30.91 0.46 -4.56
CA ASP A 176 -31.07 -0.83 -3.91
C ASP A 176 -32.36 -1.53 -4.37
N LEU A 177 -32.26 -2.78 -4.81
CA LEU A 177 -33.40 -3.52 -5.38
C LEU A 177 -34.46 -3.91 -4.35
N ALA A 178 -34.09 -4.00 -3.07
CA ALA A 178 -35.02 -4.41 -2.01
C ALA A 178 -35.74 -3.21 -1.38
N THR A 179 -35.03 -2.09 -1.22
CA THR A 179 -35.50 -0.92 -0.47
C THR A 179 -35.80 0.30 -1.32
N LEU A 180 -35.36 0.31 -2.59
CA LEU A 180 -35.35 1.49 -3.48
C LEU A 180 -34.53 2.67 -2.93
N ALA A 181 -33.74 2.44 -1.87
CA ALA A 181 -32.83 3.44 -1.34
C ALA A 181 -31.84 3.86 -2.42
N THR A 182 -31.72 5.18 -2.61
CA THR A 182 -30.87 5.77 -3.65
C THR A 182 -29.70 6.50 -3.00
N ALA A 183 -28.50 6.26 -3.51
CA ALA A 183 -27.28 6.94 -3.08
C ALA A 183 -26.36 7.19 -4.27
N THR A 184 -25.61 8.30 -4.26
CA THR A 184 -24.67 8.66 -5.31
C THR A 184 -23.25 8.68 -4.76
N PHE A 185 -22.32 8.07 -5.49
CA PHE A 185 -20.92 7.95 -5.12
C PHE A 185 -20.00 8.44 -6.24
N PRO A 186 -18.92 9.19 -5.94
CA PRO A 186 -17.91 9.52 -6.92
C PRO A 186 -17.09 8.27 -7.29
N VAL A 187 -16.67 8.19 -8.56
CA VAL A 187 -15.81 7.12 -9.07
C VAL A 187 -14.53 7.70 -9.66
N LEU A 188 -13.39 7.20 -9.18
CA LEU A 188 -12.10 7.45 -9.82
C LEU A 188 -11.95 6.56 -11.06
N PRO A 189 -11.50 7.09 -12.21
CA PRO A 189 -11.14 6.28 -13.38
C PRO A 189 -10.22 5.12 -12.98
N GLU A 190 -10.43 3.95 -13.58
CA GLU A 190 -9.59 2.77 -13.29
C GLU A 190 -8.36 2.79 -14.21
N PRO A 191 -7.15 2.92 -13.66
CA PRO A 191 -5.91 3.06 -14.45
C PRO A 191 -5.49 1.76 -15.15
N LEU A 192 -6.16 0.64 -14.86
CA LEU A 192 -6.00 -0.63 -15.58
C LEU A 192 -7.17 -0.93 -16.53
N CYS A 193 -8.04 0.05 -16.79
CA CYS A 193 -9.20 -0.17 -17.67
C CYS A 193 -8.74 -0.38 -19.12
N PRO A 194 -9.00 -1.56 -19.74
CA PRO A 194 -8.56 -1.85 -21.10
C PRO A 194 -9.24 -1.00 -22.17
N ALA A 195 -10.32 -0.29 -21.82
CA ALA A 195 -11.05 0.58 -22.74
C ALA A 195 -10.63 2.07 -22.62
N CYS A 196 -10.23 2.51 -21.42
CA CYS A 196 -9.86 3.91 -21.18
C CYS A 196 -8.35 4.14 -21.26
N VAL A 197 -7.55 3.11 -21.08
CA VAL A 197 -6.08 3.21 -21.02
C VAL A 197 -5.49 2.49 -22.22
N SER A 198 -4.72 3.23 -23.00
CA SER A 198 -3.87 2.66 -24.05
C SER A 198 -2.47 2.50 -23.48
N GLU A 199 -1.99 1.26 -23.36
CA GLU A 199 -0.65 1.01 -22.86
C GLU A 199 0.41 1.56 -23.82
N VAL A 200 1.42 2.22 -23.27
CA VAL A 200 2.61 2.69 -24.00
C VAL A 200 3.87 2.01 -23.47
N PRO A 201 4.92 1.81 -24.29
CA PRO A 201 6.18 1.27 -23.79
C PRO A 201 6.75 2.10 -22.64
N ASP A 202 7.23 1.44 -21.59
CA ASP A 202 8.07 2.09 -20.59
C ASP A 202 9.44 2.43 -21.20
N THR A 203 9.97 3.63 -20.92
CA THR A 203 11.17 4.15 -21.60
C THR A 203 12.19 4.71 -20.62
N ALA A 204 13.45 4.67 -21.03
CA ALA A 204 14.56 5.23 -20.25
C ALA A 204 14.38 6.74 -20.03
N GLU A 205 13.87 7.45 -21.04
CA GLU A 205 13.62 8.89 -20.98
C GLU A 205 12.55 9.24 -19.94
N ALA A 206 11.46 8.48 -19.87
CA ALA A 206 10.38 8.71 -18.91
C ALA A 206 10.74 8.37 -17.46
N ALA A 207 11.83 7.64 -17.24
CA ALA A 207 12.31 7.32 -15.91
C ALA A 207 13.25 8.38 -15.33
N ARG A 208 13.73 9.33 -16.14
CA ARG A 208 14.57 10.43 -15.64
C ARG A 208 13.78 11.25 -14.62
N MET A 209 14.37 11.43 -13.45
CA MET A 209 13.82 12.27 -12.39
C MET A 209 14.64 13.55 -12.31
N ASP A 210 14.12 14.63 -12.92
CA ASP A 210 14.73 15.95 -12.83
C ASP A 210 14.46 16.55 -11.45
N LEU A 211 15.35 16.25 -10.50
CA LEU A 211 15.23 16.74 -9.12
C LEU A 211 15.54 18.24 -9.06
N VAL A 212 14.61 19.01 -8.49
CA VAL A 212 14.63 20.47 -8.44
C VAL A 212 14.59 21.00 -7.00
N PRO A 213 15.05 22.25 -6.76
CA PRO A 213 14.88 22.92 -5.48
C PRO A 213 13.44 22.83 -4.95
N ALA A 214 13.29 22.39 -3.71
CA ALA A 214 12.02 22.17 -3.02
C ALA A 214 12.00 22.93 -1.69
N PRO A 215 11.63 24.23 -1.69
CA PRO A 215 11.72 25.09 -0.51
C PRO A 215 10.90 24.57 0.67
N LYS A 216 11.55 24.41 1.82
CA LYS A 216 10.92 23.99 3.08
C LYS A 216 10.24 25.17 3.76
N PRO A 217 9.04 24.99 4.34
CA PRO A 217 8.40 26.00 5.19
C PRO A 217 9.22 26.33 6.44
N ASP A 218 9.99 25.37 6.94
CA ASP A 218 10.84 25.46 8.13
C ASP A 218 12.14 24.66 7.90
N PRO A 219 13.33 25.16 8.27
CA PRO A 219 14.59 24.45 8.06
C PRO A 219 14.66 23.06 8.71
N ASP A 220 13.94 22.86 9.81
CA ASP A 220 13.86 21.61 10.55
C ASP A 220 12.62 20.77 10.16
N GLY A 221 11.79 21.25 9.23
CA GLY A 221 10.59 20.55 8.74
C GLY A 221 10.76 19.87 7.38
N TYR A 222 10.53 18.56 7.31
CA TYR A 222 10.74 17.76 6.10
C TYR A 222 9.48 17.50 5.26
N ARG A 223 8.35 18.11 5.64
CA ARG A 223 7.09 18.05 4.89
C ARG A 223 6.85 19.38 4.21
N LEU A 224 6.77 19.39 2.89
CA LEU A 224 6.63 20.63 2.09
C LEU A 224 5.24 21.26 2.23
N ARG A 225 4.23 20.43 2.50
CA ARG A 225 2.81 20.83 2.54
C ARG A 225 2.10 20.18 3.73
N THR A 226 1.09 20.86 4.24
CA THR A 226 0.22 20.29 5.27
C THR A 226 -0.73 19.26 4.67
N LEU A 227 -1.13 18.27 5.48
CA LEU A 227 -2.03 17.18 5.08
C LEU A 227 -3.36 17.70 4.51
N ASP A 228 -3.94 18.74 5.11
CA ASP A 228 -5.23 19.30 4.71
C ASP A 228 -5.16 20.11 3.41
N SER A 229 -3.95 20.36 2.87
CA SER A 229 -3.77 21.11 1.63
C SER A 229 -3.95 20.25 0.37
N TYR A 230 -3.92 18.92 0.49
CA TYR A 230 -4.10 18.02 -0.65
C TYR A 230 -5.59 17.89 -1.00
N PRO A 231 -5.98 18.02 -2.27
CA PRO A 231 -7.38 17.89 -2.70
C PRO A 231 -7.79 16.41 -2.78
N LEU A 232 -7.79 15.71 -1.64
CA LEU A 232 -8.12 14.29 -1.56
C LEU A 232 -9.64 14.07 -1.76
N PRO A 233 -10.07 13.29 -2.77
CA PRO A 233 -11.46 12.92 -2.97
C PRO A 233 -11.82 11.75 -2.03
N THR A 234 -11.93 12.03 -0.73
CA THR A 234 -12.07 10.99 0.30
C THR A 234 -13.29 10.09 0.09
N ALA A 235 -14.40 10.60 -0.47
CA ALA A 235 -15.58 9.79 -0.78
C ALA A 235 -15.38 8.89 -2.01
N ALA A 236 -14.44 9.22 -2.89
CA ALA A 236 -14.05 8.35 -4.02
C ALA A 236 -12.98 7.33 -3.63
N LEU A 237 -12.16 7.64 -2.61
CA LEU A 237 -11.15 6.72 -2.09
C LEU A 237 -11.77 5.54 -1.36
N ALA A 238 -12.78 5.77 -0.51
CA ALA A 238 -13.53 4.70 0.14
C ALA A 238 -15.04 4.92 0.02
N ASN A 239 -15.72 3.97 -0.64
CA ASN A 239 -17.18 3.89 -0.69
C ASN A 239 -17.63 2.48 -1.11
N PRO A 240 -18.85 2.04 -0.73
CA PRO A 240 -19.27 0.63 -0.87
C PRO A 240 -19.60 0.20 -2.32
N VAL A 241 -19.51 1.11 -3.30
CA VAL A 241 -19.86 0.82 -4.70
C VAL A 241 -18.63 0.76 -5.60
N CYS A 242 -17.72 1.72 -5.46
CA CYS A 242 -16.61 1.93 -6.39
C CYS A 242 -15.39 2.62 -5.75
N GLY A 243 -15.24 2.57 -4.42
CA GLY A 243 -14.08 3.11 -3.71
C GLY A 243 -12.76 2.55 -4.24
N ALA A 244 -11.79 3.42 -4.48
CA ALA A 244 -10.49 3.03 -5.05
C ALA A 244 -9.64 2.18 -4.09
N LEU A 245 -9.71 2.46 -2.79
CA LEU A 245 -8.90 1.84 -1.73
C LEU A 245 -9.68 0.86 -0.86
N GLY A 246 -11.00 0.79 -1.01
CA GLY A 246 -11.86 -0.05 -0.18
C GLY A 246 -13.30 0.45 -0.08
N SER A 247 -14.13 -0.28 0.67
CA SER A 247 -15.55 0.06 0.84
C SER A 247 -15.79 1.11 1.91
N ASP A 248 -14.93 1.18 2.92
CA ASP A 248 -15.02 2.10 4.06
C ASP A 248 -13.69 2.18 4.82
N THR A 249 -13.63 3.07 5.81
CA THR A 249 -12.62 3.10 6.86
C THR A 249 -13.24 2.79 8.21
N TRP A 250 -12.49 2.23 9.14
CA TRP A 250 -12.94 2.02 10.52
C TRP A 250 -11.99 2.68 11.51
N ILE A 251 -12.58 3.26 12.57
CA ILE A 251 -11.85 3.74 13.75
C ILE A 251 -11.68 2.58 14.73
N ASN A 252 -10.62 2.61 15.54
CA ASN A 252 -10.49 1.71 16.67
C ASN A 252 -10.55 2.48 18.00
N PRO A 253 -11.75 2.65 18.57
CA PRO A 253 -11.94 3.37 19.84
C PRO A 253 -11.37 2.66 21.06
N ALA A 254 -10.97 1.39 20.92
CA ALA A 254 -10.32 0.64 21.99
C ALA A 254 -8.80 0.90 22.04
N SER A 255 -8.21 1.55 21.03
CA SER A 255 -6.85 2.08 21.13
C SER A 255 -6.87 3.36 21.96
N THR A 256 -6.36 3.29 23.18
CA THR A 256 -6.33 4.40 24.15
C THR A 256 -5.02 5.18 24.12
N THR A 257 -4.06 4.76 23.30
CA THR A 257 -2.75 5.39 23.13
C THR A 257 -2.70 6.31 21.92
N THR A 258 -3.36 5.95 20.81
CA THR A 258 -3.47 6.74 19.59
C THR A 258 -4.93 6.79 19.12
N ALA A 259 -5.24 7.52 18.04
CA ALA A 259 -6.57 7.55 17.44
C ALA A 259 -6.55 6.89 16.04
N PRO A 260 -6.29 5.58 15.94
CA PRO A 260 -6.01 4.93 14.67
C PRO A 260 -7.26 4.81 13.78
N VAL A 261 -7.04 4.94 12.49
CA VAL A 261 -8.03 4.67 11.42
C VAL A 261 -7.39 3.70 10.46
N ALA A 262 -8.14 2.70 10.01
CA ALA A 262 -7.66 1.73 9.03
C ALA A 262 -8.70 1.46 7.94
N GLY A 263 -8.21 0.92 6.84
CA GLY A 263 -9.00 0.42 5.71
C GLY A 263 -8.34 -0.82 5.13
N THR A 264 -9.06 -1.50 4.25
CA THR A 264 -8.49 -2.64 3.51
C THR A 264 -9.13 -2.87 2.16
N HIS A 265 -8.38 -3.55 1.30
CA HIS A 265 -8.86 -4.05 0.02
C HIS A 265 -8.13 -5.34 -0.38
N PHE A 266 -8.80 -6.16 -1.18
CA PHE A 266 -8.19 -7.37 -1.72
C PHE A 266 -7.42 -7.10 -3.02
N VAL A 267 -6.19 -7.58 -3.08
CA VAL A 267 -5.32 -7.50 -4.25
C VAL A 267 -4.95 -8.92 -4.68
N ARG A 268 -5.22 -9.26 -5.94
CA ARG A 268 -4.75 -10.54 -6.50
C ARG A 268 -3.33 -10.37 -6.97
N GLY A 269 -2.43 -11.17 -6.41
CA GLY A 269 -1.07 -11.34 -6.91
C GLY A 269 -0.84 -12.77 -7.37
N TYR A 270 0.40 -13.09 -7.71
CA TYR A 270 0.78 -14.42 -8.19
C TYR A 270 0.53 -15.53 -7.13
N ALA A 271 0.72 -15.19 -5.84
CA ALA A 271 0.49 -16.11 -4.72
C ALA A 271 -0.99 -16.17 -4.27
N GLY A 272 -1.92 -15.57 -5.01
CA GLY A 272 -3.35 -15.58 -4.73
C GLY A 272 -3.91 -14.22 -4.30
N LEU A 273 -5.07 -14.25 -3.65
CA LEU A 273 -5.79 -13.05 -3.21
C LEU A 273 -5.33 -12.64 -1.80
N ASN A 274 -4.69 -11.48 -1.69
CA ASN A 274 -4.14 -10.97 -0.45
C ASN A 274 -4.98 -9.80 0.09
N ASP A 275 -5.09 -9.72 1.41
CA ASP A 275 -5.72 -8.62 2.11
C ASP A 275 -4.67 -7.54 2.35
N VAL A 276 -4.84 -6.35 1.78
CA VAL A 276 -3.89 -5.24 1.87
C VAL A 276 -4.50 -4.16 2.76
N THR A 277 -4.06 -4.17 4.02
CA THR A 277 -4.45 -3.19 5.02
C THR A 277 -3.59 -1.94 4.92
N TRP A 278 -4.20 -0.80 5.22
CA TRP A 278 -3.54 0.50 5.31
C TRP A 278 -4.13 1.27 6.49
N SER A 279 -3.34 2.14 7.13
CA SER A 279 -3.73 2.77 8.38
C SER A 279 -3.14 4.17 8.55
N GLY A 280 -3.68 4.91 9.50
CA GLY A 280 -3.12 6.19 9.90
C GLY A 280 -3.23 6.33 11.40
N GLN A 281 -2.18 6.88 12.00
CA GLN A 281 -1.97 6.85 13.43
C GLN A 281 -1.52 8.24 13.87
N ALA A 282 -2.43 8.95 14.52
CA ALA A 282 -2.20 10.27 15.09
C ALA A 282 -3.03 10.41 16.36
N ASN A 283 -2.96 11.58 17.01
CA ASN A 283 -3.76 11.87 18.21
C ASN A 283 -5.21 12.30 17.92
N ARG A 284 -5.66 12.25 16.64
CA ARG A 284 -7.03 12.61 16.21
C ARG A 284 -7.48 11.74 15.04
N TYR A 285 -8.69 11.18 15.11
CA TYR A 285 -9.24 10.33 14.03
C TYR A 285 -9.33 11.03 12.68
N ALA A 286 -9.59 12.35 12.65
CA ALA A 286 -9.62 13.09 11.39
C ALA A 286 -8.25 13.09 10.69
N THR A 287 -7.18 13.39 11.42
CA THR A 287 -5.80 13.35 10.90
C THR A 287 -5.39 11.92 10.54
N SER A 288 -5.68 10.95 11.40
CA SER A 288 -5.43 9.53 11.14
C SER A 288 -6.13 9.03 9.88
N ARG A 289 -7.36 9.48 9.60
CA ARG A 289 -8.07 9.09 8.37
C ARG A 289 -7.38 9.64 7.12
N THR A 290 -6.90 10.88 7.16
CA THR A 290 -6.12 11.46 6.06
C THR A 290 -4.82 10.67 5.84
N LEU A 291 -4.08 10.37 6.91
CA LEU A 291 -2.87 9.54 6.85
C LEU A 291 -3.17 8.14 6.30
N ALA A 292 -4.27 7.52 6.73
CA ALA A 292 -4.70 6.21 6.24
C ALA A 292 -4.95 6.20 4.75
N TYR A 293 -5.57 7.25 4.20
CA TYR A 293 -5.73 7.38 2.75
C TYR A 293 -4.41 7.59 2.01
N LEU A 294 -3.45 8.34 2.57
CA LEU A 294 -2.13 8.52 1.97
C LEU A 294 -1.34 7.20 1.95
N GLU A 295 -1.33 6.44 3.05
CA GLU A 295 -0.74 5.09 3.07
C GLU A 295 -1.49 4.16 2.10
N GLY A 296 -2.82 4.20 2.07
CA GLY A 296 -3.62 3.39 1.15
C GLY A 296 -3.29 3.69 -0.33
N LEU A 297 -3.08 4.95 -0.69
CA LEU A 297 -2.64 5.36 -2.03
C LEU A 297 -1.22 4.86 -2.35
N GLU A 298 -0.30 4.94 -1.39
CA GLU A 298 1.04 4.38 -1.52
C GLU A 298 1.02 2.88 -1.80
N ARG A 299 0.29 2.10 -0.97
CA ARG A 299 0.11 0.66 -1.17
C ARG A 299 -0.59 0.36 -2.50
N TYR A 300 -1.57 1.17 -2.89
CA TYR A 300 -2.26 1.02 -4.16
C TYR A 300 -1.33 1.16 -5.37
N ALA A 301 -0.36 2.09 -5.30
CA ALA A 301 0.68 2.30 -6.30
C ALA A 301 1.79 1.21 -6.25
N GLY A 302 2.22 0.83 -5.05
CA GLY A 302 3.28 -0.16 -4.85
C GLY A 302 2.86 -1.59 -5.17
N THR A 303 1.60 -1.97 -4.95
CA THR A 303 1.15 -3.34 -5.23
C THR A 303 1.21 -3.71 -6.71
N HIS A 304 0.89 -2.81 -7.63
CA HIS A 304 0.89 -3.06 -9.07
C HIS A 304 1.20 -1.79 -9.86
N ARG A 305 1.84 -1.96 -11.02
CA ARG A 305 2.00 -0.90 -12.01
C ARG A 305 0.65 -0.39 -12.50
N ARG A 306 0.42 0.93 -12.42
CA ARG A 306 -0.84 1.61 -12.82
C ARG A 306 -0.62 2.86 -13.67
N ARG A 307 0.56 2.97 -14.29
CA ARG A 307 0.93 4.14 -15.10
C ARG A 307 0.49 4.04 -16.56
N GLY A 308 -0.18 2.96 -16.95
CA GLY A 308 -0.51 2.69 -18.35
C GLY A 308 0.73 2.41 -19.21
N THR A 309 1.81 1.92 -18.60
CA THR A 309 3.04 1.55 -19.32
C THR A 309 3.20 0.03 -19.42
N SER A 310 3.86 -0.46 -20.46
CA SER A 310 4.25 -1.87 -20.62
C SER A 310 5.73 -2.07 -20.28
N PRO A 311 6.11 -3.08 -19.47
CA PRO A 311 7.48 -3.28 -19.04
C PRO A 311 8.35 -3.81 -20.19
N VAL A 312 9.67 -3.69 -20.04
CA VAL A 312 10.63 -4.41 -20.90
C VAL A 312 10.66 -5.86 -20.45
N VAL A 313 10.47 -6.81 -21.37
CA VAL A 313 10.55 -8.25 -21.05
C VAL A 313 11.77 -8.86 -21.73
N ASP A 314 12.79 -9.20 -20.93
CA ASP A 314 14.05 -9.77 -21.41
C ASP A 314 14.81 -10.47 -20.26
N SER A 315 15.87 -11.18 -20.57
CA SER A 315 16.74 -11.84 -19.57
C SER A 315 17.78 -10.86 -19.00
N TYR A 316 18.24 -11.10 -17.77
CA TYR A 316 19.32 -10.28 -17.21
C TYR A 316 20.61 -10.41 -18.02
N ALA A 317 20.92 -11.59 -18.56
CA ALA A 317 22.09 -11.82 -19.41
C ALA A 317 22.13 -10.87 -20.63
N ASN A 318 20.97 -10.57 -21.23
CA ASN A 318 20.85 -9.63 -22.35
C ASN A 318 20.87 -8.16 -21.92
N LEU A 319 20.42 -7.87 -20.69
CA LEU A 319 20.30 -6.51 -20.16
C LEU A 319 21.49 -6.07 -19.28
N ALA A 320 22.45 -6.95 -19.06
CA ALA A 320 23.61 -6.71 -18.21
C ALA A 320 24.31 -5.38 -18.56
N GLY A 321 24.71 -4.62 -17.53
CA GLY A 321 25.35 -3.30 -17.68
C GLY A 321 24.38 -2.12 -17.78
N ARG A 322 23.09 -2.35 -18.04
CA ARG A 322 22.03 -1.33 -17.96
C ARG A 322 20.87 -1.68 -17.01
N ALA A 323 20.94 -2.85 -16.40
CA ALA A 323 19.97 -3.33 -15.42
C ALA A 323 20.62 -3.56 -14.05
N LEU A 324 19.85 -3.38 -12.99
CA LEU A 324 20.18 -3.80 -11.64
C LEU A 324 20.36 -5.32 -11.61
N ASN A 325 21.48 -5.80 -11.08
CA ASN A 325 21.67 -7.22 -10.82
C ASN A 325 20.81 -7.65 -9.62
N PRO A 326 19.85 -8.58 -9.78
CA PRO A 326 19.00 -9.01 -8.67
C PRO A 326 19.79 -9.59 -7.49
N ALA A 327 20.99 -10.14 -7.73
CA ALA A 327 21.85 -10.67 -6.68
C ALA A 327 22.32 -9.61 -5.67
N ASP A 328 22.40 -8.33 -6.08
CA ASP A 328 22.82 -7.24 -5.21
C ASP A 328 21.74 -6.89 -4.16
N CYS A 329 20.49 -7.34 -4.40
CA CYS A 329 19.37 -7.24 -3.46
C CYS A 329 19.19 -8.51 -2.60
N GLY A 330 20.06 -9.50 -2.75
CA GLY A 330 20.05 -10.76 -2.01
C GLY A 330 19.06 -11.80 -2.54
N PHE A 331 19.36 -13.06 -2.27
CA PHE A 331 18.51 -14.21 -2.54
C PHE A 331 18.26 -15.01 -1.26
N TYR A 332 17.23 -15.86 -1.29
CA TYR A 332 17.00 -16.81 -0.20
C TYR A 332 18.03 -17.95 -0.22
N ALA A 333 18.08 -18.69 0.89
CA ALA A 333 18.85 -19.92 0.96
C ALA A 333 18.34 -20.95 -0.07
N PRO A 334 19.21 -21.83 -0.62
CA PRO A 334 18.80 -22.90 -1.53
C PRO A 334 17.66 -23.78 -0.99
N GLU A 335 17.64 -24.01 0.32
CA GLU A 335 16.62 -24.81 1.00
C GLU A 335 15.23 -24.17 0.93
N THR A 336 15.15 -22.83 0.92
CA THR A 336 13.90 -22.09 0.76
C THR A 336 13.29 -22.38 -0.60
N TYR A 337 14.10 -22.25 -1.66
CA TYR A 337 13.66 -22.54 -3.02
C TYR A 337 13.29 -24.02 -3.25
N ALA A 338 13.89 -24.94 -2.50
CA ALA A 338 13.56 -26.36 -2.58
C ALA A 338 12.25 -26.73 -1.86
N SER A 339 11.84 -25.95 -0.85
CA SER A 339 10.72 -26.29 0.04
C SER A 339 9.47 -25.42 -0.15
N ASP A 340 9.64 -24.20 -0.65
CA ASP A 340 8.56 -23.25 -0.85
C ASP A 340 8.11 -23.20 -2.33
N PRO A 341 6.92 -23.72 -2.66
CA PRO A 341 6.46 -23.80 -4.05
C PRO A 341 6.11 -22.43 -4.66
N LEU A 342 6.10 -21.36 -3.87
CA LEU A 342 5.77 -20.01 -4.34
C LEU A 342 7.00 -19.24 -4.81
N VAL A 343 8.20 -19.79 -4.71
CA VAL A 343 9.43 -19.13 -5.16
C VAL A 343 10.31 -20.08 -5.97
N SER A 344 11.06 -19.52 -6.91
CA SER A 344 12.06 -20.27 -7.68
C SER A 344 13.39 -19.53 -7.71
N PRO A 345 14.56 -20.21 -7.77
CA PRO A 345 15.84 -19.51 -7.86
C PRO A 345 15.85 -18.57 -9.06
N PHE A 346 16.47 -17.39 -8.94
CA PHE A 346 16.65 -16.49 -10.07
C PHE A 346 17.51 -17.16 -11.15
N ASP A 347 17.09 -17.04 -12.41
CA ASP A 347 17.82 -17.55 -13.58
C ASP A 347 18.16 -16.35 -14.48
N PRO A 348 19.44 -16.02 -14.70
CA PRO A 348 19.84 -14.86 -15.48
C PRO A 348 19.47 -14.95 -16.97
N ASP A 349 19.20 -16.16 -17.49
CA ASP A 349 18.82 -16.40 -18.89
C ASP A 349 17.30 -16.39 -19.11
N ARG A 350 16.51 -16.42 -18.02
CA ARG A 350 15.04 -16.37 -18.08
C ARG A 350 14.57 -14.94 -18.27
N ALA A 351 13.69 -14.75 -19.25
CA ALA A 351 13.06 -13.45 -19.47
C ALA A 351 12.06 -13.12 -18.35
N ILE A 352 12.20 -11.93 -17.76
CA ILE A 352 11.33 -11.39 -16.73
C ILE A 352 10.92 -9.95 -17.08
N PRO A 353 9.85 -9.39 -16.50
CA PRO A 353 9.51 -7.98 -16.67
C PRO A 353 10.47 -7.06 -15.89
N TRP A 354 10.89 -5.99 -16.54
CA TRP A 354 11.72 -4.92 -16.02
C TRP A 354 11.02 -3.57 -16.22
N VAL A 355 11.14 -2.69 -15.24
CA VAL A 355 10.68 -1.29 -15.29
C VAL A 355 11.88 -0.36 -15.25
N TRP A 356 11.75 0.83 -15.83
CA TRP A 356 12.80 1.82 -15.74
C TRP A 356 12.73 2.60 -14.42
N GLY A 357 13.88 2.72 -13.76
CA GLY A 357 14.12 3.65 -12.66
C GLY A 357 15.27 4.60 -12.95
N HIS A 358 15.56 5.51 -12.04
CA HIS A 358 16.68 6.45 -12.11
C HIS A 358 17.72 6.11 -11.04
N SER A 359 18.97 5.89 -11.42
CA SER A 359 20.10 5.86 -10.48
C SER A 359 20.48 7.30 -10.14
N LEU A 360 20.36 7.66 -8.87
CA LEU A 360 20.69 8.97 -8.33
C LEU A 360 22.20 9.14 -8.11
N ARG A 361 22.97 8.03 -8.02
CA ARG A 361 24.44 8.08 -7.96
C ARG A 361 25.04 8.37 -9.33
N ASP A 362 24.61 7.61 -10.34
CA ASP A 362 25.17 7.67 -11.69
C ASP A 362 24.42 8.66 -12.60
N ASP A 363 23.32 9.25 -12.11
CA ASP A 363 22.41 10.15 -12.83
C ASP A 363 21.95 9.62 -14.19
N ARG A 364 21.49 8.37 -14.20
CA ARG A 364 21.09 7.67 -15.43
C ARG A 364 19.91 6.73 -15.22
N PRO A 365 19.11 6.49 -16.27
CA PRO A 365 18.13 5.41 -16.26
C PRO A 365 18.78 4.03 -16.06
N VAL A 366 18.09 3.17 -15.31
CA VAL A 366 18.49 1.78 -15.04
C VAL A 366 17.25 0.89 -15.04
N LEU A 367 17.36 -0.31 -15.61
CA LEU A 367 16.29 -1.30 -15.54
C LEU A 367 16.28 -1.99 -14.18
N VAL A 368 15.12 -2.04 -13.54
CA VAL A 368 14.88 -2.71 -12.25
C VAL A 368 13.91 -3.86 -12.49
N PRO A 369 14.14 -5.07 -11.92
CA PRO A 369 13.14 -6.13 -12.00
C PRO A 369 11.80 -5.62 -11.47
N ALA A 370 10.71 -5.80 -12.22
CA ALA A 370 9.40 -5.28 -11.83
C ALA A 370 8.96 -5.83 -10.45
N ARG A 371 9.40 -7.05 -10.11
CA ARG A 371 9.22 -7.70 -8.80
C ARG A 371 9.77 -6.88 -7.63
N LEU A 372 10.87 -6.14 -7.83
CA LEU A 372 11.52 -5.35 -6.79
C LEU A 372 10.84 -3.98 -6.58
N ALA A 373 10.19 -3.45 -7.62
CA ALA A 373 9.45 -2.21 -7.52
C ALA A 373 7.99 -2.45 -7.10
N HIS A 374 7.34 -3.51 -7.60
CA HIS A 374 5.93 -3.79 -7.35
C HIS A 374 5.69 -5.13 -6.66
N TYR A 375 5.34 -5.09 -5.38
CA TYR A 375 5.43 -6.25 -4.48
C TYR A 375 4.24 -7.23 -4.53
N SER A 376 3.15 -6.93 -5.26
CA SER A 376 2.03 -7.88 -5.46
C SER A 376 1.84 -8.31 -6.91
N ALA A 377 2.25 -7.48 -7.87
CA ALA A 377 2.23 -7.79 -9.29
C ALA A 377 3.34 -8.78 -9.66
N GLY A 378 3.17 -9.50 -10.76
CA GLY A 378 4.24 -10.25 -11.42
C GLY A 378 3.75 -11.50 -12.11
N VAL A 379 4.69 -12.26 -12.65
CA VAL A 379 4.47 -13.45 -13.47
C VAL A 379 5.20 -14.64 -12.87
N ASP A 380 4.85 -15.87 -13.25
CA ASP A 380 5.54 -17.05 -12.71
C ASP A 380 7.06 -17.03 -12.96
N ALA A 381 7.51 -16.31 -14.00
CA ALA A 381 8.92 -16.18 -14.32
C ALA A 381 9.73 -15.29 -13.35
N ASP A 382 9.09 -14.39 -12.59
CA ASP A 382 9.76 -13.39 -11.73
C ASP A 382 9.53 -13.61 -10.22
N ASN A 383 9.20 -14.83 -9.81
CA ASN A 383 8.92 -15.23 -8.42
C ASN A 383 10.18 -15.58 -7.60
N PHE A 384 11.30 -14.90 -7.83
CA PHE A 384 12.57 -15.24 -7.16
C PHE A 384 12.71 -14.72 -5.73
N VAL A 385 11.86 -13.76 -5.35
CA VAL A 385 11.72 -13.22 -4.00
C VAL A 385 10.27 -12.79 -3.75
N PHE A 386 9.87 -12.73 -2.49
CA PHE A 386 8.73 -11.93 -2.04
C PHE A 386 9.24 -10.57 -1.60
N GLU A 387 8.71 -9.52 -2.21
CA GLU A 387 8.92 -8.16 -1.71
C GLU A 387 7.77 -7.70 -0.81
N CYS A 388 8.05 -6.64 -0.04
CA CYS A 388 7.05 -5.89 0.70
C CYS A 388 7.05 -4.41 0.27
N SER A 389 6.40 -3.54 1.04
CA SER A 389 6.34 -2.11 0.74
C SER A 389 7.64 -1.36 1.08
N ASN A 390 8.69 -2.06 1.52
CA ASN A 390 9.95 -1.46 1.95
C ASN A 390 10.51 -0.47 0.90
N GLY A 391 10.71 0.79 1.29
CA GLY A 391 11.19 1.85 0.41
C GLY A 391 10.14 2.48 -0.51
N CYS A 392 8.86 2.08 -0.38
CA CYS A 392 7.76 2.80 -1.02
C CYS A 392 7.40 4.01 -0.17
N ALA A 393 7.22 5.19 -0.78
CA ALA A 393 6.81 6.37 -0.04
C ALA A 393 6.02 7.34 -0.91
N THR A 394 5.08 8.05 -0.28
CA THR A 394 4.31 9.13 -0.90
C THR A 394 4.71 10.51 -0.34
N GLY A 395 4.91 11.47 -1.24
CA GLY A 395 5.26 12.86 -0.92
C GLY A 395 4.54 13.87 -1.80
N GLY A 396 4.68 15.17 -1.47
CA GLY A 396 4.18 16.28 -2.28
C GLY A 396 5.05 16.62 -3.49
N SER A 397 6.19 15.95 -3.61
CA SER A 397 7.17 16.06 -4.70
C SER A 397 7.94 14.73 -4.84
N PRO A 398 8.62 14.49 -5.98
CA PRO A 398 9.55 13.36 -6.10
C PRO A 398 10.66 13.38 -5.04
N GLU A 399 11.22 14.55 -4.72
CA GLU A 399 12.28 14.71 -3.73
C GLU A 399 11.82 14.25 -2.34
N GLU A 400 10.61 14.66 -1.95
CA GLU A 400 10.01 14.26 -0.67
C GLU A 400 9.72 12.76 -0.64
N ALA A 401 9.13 12.21 -1.70
CA ALA A 401 8.85 10.79 -1.79
C ALA A 401 10.14 9.95 -1.71
N ILE A 402 11.20 10.33 -2.43
CA ILE A 402 12.49 9.63 -2.40
C ILE A 402 13.13 9.75 -1.01
N LEU A 403 13.16 10.96 -0.40
CA LEU A 403 13.75 11.15 0.93
C LEU A 403 13.11 10.21 1.96
N PHE A 404 11.77 10.17 2.02
CA PHE A 404 11.09 9.30 2.98
C PHE A 404 11.25 7.81 2.65
N GLY A 405 11.28 7.43 1.37
CA GLY A 405 11.59 6.05 0.98
C GLY A 405 13.00 5.62 1.37
N LEU A 406 13.99 6.53 1.30
CA LEU A 406 15.37 6.23 1.73
C LEU A 406 15.52 6.18 3.25
N LEU A 407 14.90 7.12 3.97
CA LEU A 407 14.81 7.05 5.44
C LEU A 407 14.19 5.72 5.84
N GLU A 408 13.16 5.29 5.11
CA GLU A 408 12.53 4.01 5.34
C GLU A 408 13.56 2.86 5.25
N LEU A 409 14.24 2.73 4.12
CA LEU A 409 15.25 1.68 3.90
C LEU A 409 16.37 1.70 4.94
N VAL A 410 16.87 2.89 5.32
CA VAL A 410 17.95 3.02 6.30
C VAL A 410 17.52 2.56 7.69
N GLU A 411 16.28 2.85 8.09
CA GLU A 411 15.73 2.37 9.35
C GLU A 411 15.69 0.83 9.42
N ARG A 412 15.21 0.18 8.35
CA ARG A 412 15.05 -1.29 8.32
C ARG A 412 16.40 -1.97 8.26
N ASP A 413 17.32 -1.44 7.44
CA ASP A 413 18.69 -1.91 7.36
C ASP A 413 19.39 -1.84 8.74
N ALA A 414 19.35 -0.68 9.39
CA ALA A 414 19.95 -0.48 10.70
C ALA A 414 19.33 -1.39 11.77
N PHE A 415 18.00 -1.53 11.77
CA PHE A 415 17.30 -2.42 12.69
C PHE A 415 17.72 -3.89 12.50
N LEU A 416 17.76 -4.39 11.26
CA LEU A 416 18.13 -5.77 10.96
C LEU A 416 19.61 -6.03 11.25
N LEU A 417 20.48 -5.07 10.98
CA LEU A 417 21.89 -5.13 11.37
C LEU A 417 22.06 -5.21 12.89
N ALA A 418 21.31 -4.41 13.64
CA ALA A 418 21.34 -4.46 15.10
C ALA A 418 20.83 -5.80 15.63
N TRP A 419 19.71 -6.27 15.10
CA TRP A 419 19.07 -7.50 15.53
C TRP A 419 19.94 -8.72 15.21
N TYR A 420 20.24 -8.96 13.93
CA TYR A 420 20.97 -10.13 13.48
C TYR A 420 22.46 -10.10 13.86
N GLY A 421 23.04 -8.91 13.93
CA GLY A 421 24.42 -8.70 14.34
C GLY A 421 24.64 -8.66 15.85
N ARG A 422 23.57 -8.74 16.66
CA ARG A 422 23.64 -8.59 18.13
C ARG A 422 24.38 -7.32 18.54
N ALA A 423 24.06 -6.21 17.89
CA ALA A 423 24.78 -4.97 18.11
C ALA A 423 24.63 -4.54 19.57
N ARG A 424 25.74 -4.06 20.15
CA ARG A 424 25.74 -3.45 21.48
C ARG A 424 25.24 -2.02 21.35
N LEU A 425 24.04 -1.76 21.87
CA LEU A 425 23.33 -0.49 21.65
C LEU A 425 23.47 0.48 22.83
N THR A 426 23.41 1.76 22.50
CA THR A 426 23.34 2.86 23.46
C THR A 426 21.88 3.26 23.62
N ALA A 427 21.39 3.27 24.86
CA ALA A 427 20.07 3.77 25.16
C ALA A 427 20.07 5.31 25.21
N ILE A 428 18.94 5.89 24.80
CA ILE A 428 18.68 7.32 24.86
C ILE A 428 17.92 7.60 26.15
N ASP A 429 18.39 8.56 26.95
CA ASP A 429 17.68 9.03 28.13
C ASP A 429 16.45 9.84 27.72
N LEU A 430 15.28 9.18 27.72
CA LEU A 430 14.01 9.77 27.35
C LEU A 430 13.57 10.91 28.30
N THR A 431 14.17 11.07 29.48
CA THR A 431 13.90 12.23 30.34
C THR A 431 14.45 13.53 29.75
N THR A 432 15.42 13.42 28.84
CA THR A 432 16.00 14.55 28.09
C THR A 432 15.24 14.89 26.81
N ALA A 433 14.34 14.01 26.35
CA ALA A 433 13.41 14.26 25.25
C ALA A 433 12.16 15.01 25.76
N THR A 434 12.29 16.32 25.95
CA THR A 434 11.34 17.12 26.76
C THR A 434 10.05 17.55 26.04
N THR A 435 9.80 17.09 24.80
CA THR A 435 8.58 17.47 24.08
C THR A 435 7.33 17.02 24.86
N PRO A 436 6.26 17.82 24.90
CA PRO A 436 5.00 17.41 25.54
C PRO A 436 4.41 16.12 24.96
N ALA A 437 4.64 15.89 23.66
CA ALA A 437 4.18 14.70 22.96
C ALA A 437 4.89 13.44 23.47
N VAL A 438 6.23 13.43 23.53
CA VAL A 438 7.01 12.31 24.08
C VAL A 438 6.58 12.01 25.51
N ARG A 439 6.50 13.02 26.39
CA ARG A 439 6.05 12.81 27.79
C ARG A 439 4.66 12.18 27.86
N SER A 440 3.72 12.65 27.06
CA SER A 440 2.37 12.08 26.99
C SER A 440 2.37 10.63 26.49
N MET A 441 3.26 10.27 25.57
CA MET A 441 3.43 8.89 25.12
C MET A 441 3.90 7.98 26.26
N LEU A 442 4.93 8.41 27.00
CA LEU A 442 5.47 7.65 28.13
C LEU A 442 4.43 7.46 29.23
N ASP A 443 3.68 8.51 29.57
CA ASP A 443 2.60 8.43 30.57
C ASP A 443 1.51 7.44 30.15
N ARG A 444 1.10 7.46 28.87
CA ARG A 444 0.13 6.50 28.32
C ARG A 444 0.66 5.07 28.36
N ALA A 445 1.92 4.85 27.96
CA ALA A 445 2.53 3.52 28.05
C ALA A 445 2.59 3.00 29.50
N ALA A 446 2.94 3.87 30.45
CA ALA A 446 2.96 3.54 31.86
C ALA A 446 1.57 3.18 32.41
N LEU A 447 0.50 3.86 31.97
CA LEU A 447 -0.89 3.51 32.28
C LEU A 447 -1.28 2.12 31.75
N HIS A 448 -0.69 1.70 30.63
CA HIS A 448 -0.84 0.36 30.08
C HIS A 448 0.08 -0.69 30.73
N GLY A 449 0.89 -0.30 31.71
CA GLY A 449 1.81 -1.20 32.41
C GLY A 449 3.10 -1.49 31.65
N TYR A 450 3.52 -0.59 30.75
CA TYR A 450 4.76 -0.70 29.99
C TYR A 450 5.79 0.36 30.40
N ASP A 451 7.06 -0.04 30.39
CA ASP A 451 8.20 0.88 30.32
C ASP A 451 8.66 0.96 28.86
N VAL A 452 9.00 2.15 28.38
CA VAL A 452 9.46 2.34 27.01
C VAL A 452 10.90 2.82 27.01
N HIS A 453 11.69 2.20 26.16
CA HIS A 453 13.11 2.49 25.97
C HIS A 453 13.34 2.89 24.50
N ALA A 454 14.37 3.70 24.25
CA ALA A 454 14.80 4.10 22.92
C ALA A 454 16.31 3.90 22.77
N PHE A 455 16.76 3.49 21.60
CA PHE A 455 18.16 3.13 21.34
C PHE A 455 18.67 3.77 20.06
N ASP A 456 19.87 4.36 20.11
CA ASP A 456 20.59 4.71 18.89
C ASP A 456 21.02 3.43 18.18
N THR A 457 20.38 3.18 17.03
CA THR A 457 20.55 1.96 16.24
C THR A 457 21.37 2.24 14.97
N ARG A 458 21.96 3.43 14.83
CA ARG A 458 22.81 3.76 13.68
C ARG A 458 23.95 2.76 13.53
N MET A 459 24.27 2.43 12.28
CA MET A 459 25.41 1.60 11.94
C MET A 459 26.50 2.46 11.31
N ASP A 460 26.73 2.32 10.02
CA ASP A 460 27.74 3.04 9.23
C ASP A 460 27.19 4.29 8.52
N LEU A 461 25.88 4.57 8.65
CA LEU A 461 25.22 5.79 8.18
C LEU A 461 24.95 6.72 9.37
N ALA A 462 25.23 8.01 9.21
CA ALA A 462 25.20 8.97 10.32
C ALA A 462 23.79 9.49 10.65
N VAL A 463 22.86 9.41 9.68
CA VAL A 463 21.46 9.84 9.87
C VAL A 463 20.83 9.13 11.09
N PRO A 464 20.13 9.85 11.98
CA PRO A 464 19.49 9.27 13.15
C PRO A 464 18.58 8.09 12.81
N VAL A 465 18.79 6.98 13.52
CA VAL A 465 17.90 5.83 13.55
C VAL A 465 17.67 5.43 14.99
N VAL A 466 16.41 5.40 15.40
CA VAL A 466 15.99 5.05 16.76
C VAL A 466 15.15 3.78 16.72
N THR A 467 15.54 2.76 17.48
CA THR A 467 14.64 1.64 17.80
C THR A 467 13.96 1.93 19.13
N ALA A 468 12.64 1.83 19.20
CA ALA A 468 11.91 1.87 20.46
C ALA A 468 11.49 0.45 20.89
N LEU A 469 11.50 0.21 22.20
CA LEU A 469 11.10 -1.04 22.82
C LEU A 469 10.17 -0.75 24.00
N ALA A 470 8.93 -1.21 23.92
CA ALA A 470 8.04 -1.27 25.07
C ALA A 470 8.17 -2.63 25.77
N VAL A 471 8.41 -2.60 27.08
CA VAL A 471 8.57 -3.78 27.94
C VAL A 471 7.45 -3.79 28.98
N ARG A 472 6.69 -4.89 29.03
CA ARG A 472 5.59 -5.04 29.98
C ARG A 472 6.12 -5.31 31.39
N ARG A 473 5.71 -4.50 32.38
CA ARG A 473 6.23 -4.52 33.76
C ARG A 473 5.94 -5.82 34.52
N ASP A 474 4.82 -6.47 34.26
CA ASP A 474 4.41 -7.70 34.95
C ASP A 474 4.97 -8.98 34.30
N GLY A 475 5.70 -8.86 33.18
CA GLY A 475 6.22 -9.99 32.43
C GLY A 475 5.16 -10.88 31.77
N GLY A 476 3.91 -10.40 31.64
CA GLY A 476 2.81 -11.12 31.01
C GLY A 476 2.82 -11.07 29.47
N HIS A 477 1.78 -11.63 28.84
CA HIS A 477 1.64 -11.61 27.37
C HIS A 477 1.71 -10.20 26.78
N GLY A 478 2.22 -10.10 25.55
CA GLY A 478 2.61 -8.81 24.96
C GLY A 478 3.86 -8.26 25.64
N THR A 479 4.80 -9.13 26.05
CA THR A 479 5.95 -8.76 26.86
C THR A 479 6.82 -7.69 26.21
N LEU A 480 7.14 -7.85 24.92
CA LEU A 480 7.95 -6.92 24.15
C LEU A 480 7.20 -6.44 22.90
N SER A 481 7.32 -5.16 22.60
CA SER A 481 6.87 -4.55 21.34
C SER A 481 7.98 -3.66 20.80
N PHE A 482 8.36 -3.86 19.54
CA PHE A 482 9.43 -3.12 18.88
C PHE A 482 8.86 -2.21 17.79
N SER A 483 9.55 -1.11 17.53
CA SER A 483 9.37 -0.24 16.37
C SER A 483 10.67 0.48 16.09
N ALA A 484 10.80 1.13 14.94
CA ALA A 484 11.92 2.00 14.67
C ALA A 484 11.49 3.23 13.87
N ALA A 485 12.36 4.24 13.83
CA ALA A 485 12.20 5.40 12.98
C ALA A 485 13.57 5.89 12.53
N ALA A 486 13.66 6.40 11.30
CA ALA A 486 14.78 7.21 10.85
C ALA A 486 14.32 8.62 10.46
N GLY A 487 15.15 9.61 10.75
CA GLY A 487 14.83 11.01 10.48
C GLY A 487 16.02 11.93 10.72
N PHE A 488 15.93 13.15 10.21
CA PHE A 488 17.00 14.14 10.34
C PHE A 488 16.95 14.89 11.67
N ASP A 489 15.76 15.07 12.26
CA ASP A 489 15.64 15.61 13.61
C ASP A 489 15.64 14.49 14.65
N PRO A 490 16.61 14.43 15.57
CA PRO A 490 16.66 13.37 16.58
C PRO A 490 15.44 13.33 17.51
N ALA A 491 14.86 14.47 17.86
CA ALA A 491 13.70 14.52 18.75
C ALA A 491 12.45 14.00 18.03
N ASP A 492 12.23 14.42 16.78
CA ASP A 492 11.12 13.90 15.96
C ASP A 492 11.31 12.41 15.65
N THR A 493 12.55 11.95 15.48
CA THR A 493 12.86 10.53 15.23
C THR A 493 12.53 9.68 16.45
N VAL A 494 12.88 10.14 17.67
CA VAL A 494 12.44 9.48 18.91
C VAL A 494 10.92 9.50 19.01
N GLU A 495 10.27 10.63 18.75
CA GLU A 495 8.82 10.75 18.81
C GLU A 495 8.12 9.78 17.85
N ALA A 496 8.60 9.66 16.61
CA ALA A 496 8.08 8.73 15.61
C ALA A 496 8.22 7.27 16.06
N ALA A 497 9.41 6.86 16.52
CA ALA A 497 9.64 5.50 17.01
C ALA A 497 8.70 5.17 18.19
N LEU A 498 8.54 6.10 19.15
CA LEU A 498 7.65 5.93 20.29
C LEU A 498 6.17 5.86 19.86
N SER A 499 5.75 6.69 18.91
CA SER A 499 4.37 6.71 18.43
C SER A 499 3.97 5.35 17.84
N GLU A 500 4.85 4.73 17.06
CA GLU A 500 4.58 3.43 16.44
C GLU A 500 4.46 2.29 17.47
N VAL A 501 5.39 2.18 18.44
CA VAL A 501 5.28 1.15 19.48
C VAL A 501 3.99 1.32 20.30
N LEU A 502 3.60 2.56 20.57
CA LEU A 502 2.36 2.86 21.29
C LEU A 502 1.10 2.41 20.55
N THR A 503 1.12 2.30 19.21
CA THR A 503 -0.03 1.81 18.44
C THR A 503 -0.33 0.34 18.76
N TYR A 504 0.68 -0.48 19.06
CA TYR A 504 0.53 -1.92 19.23
C TYR A 504 0.21 -2.35 20.67
N ILE A 505 0.77 -1.69 21.68
CA ILE A 505 0.67 -2.13 23.09
C ILE A 505 -0.76 -2.31 23.64
N PRO A 506 -1.81 -1.54 23.23
CA PRO A 506 -3.15 -1.73 23.79
C PRO A 506 -3.77 -3.10 23.45
N HIS A 507 -3.39 -3.68 22.31
CA HIS A 507 -4.01 -4.90 21.79
C HIS A 507 -3.10 -6.12 21.85
N LEU A 508 -1.79 -5.92 21.86
CA LEU A 508 -0.80 -6.99 21.79
C LEU A 508 -0.99 -8.07 22.88
N PRO A 509 -1.26 -7.75 24.16
CA PRO A 509 -1.56 -8.78 25.17
C PRO A 509 -2.71 -9.72 24.82
N TYR A 510 -3.79 -9.17 24.25
CA TYR A 510 -4.99 -9.91 23.91
C TYR A 510 -4.77 -10.78 22.68
N GLN A 511 -4.11 -10.23 21.65
CA GLN A 511 -3.74 -10.96 20.44
C GLN A 511 -2.84 -12.16 20.77
N VAL A 512 -1.84 -11.95 21.63
CA VAL A 512 -0.93 -13.02 22.07
C VAL A 512 -1.67 -14.06 22.91
N ALA A 513 -2.59 -13.65 23.78
CA ALA A 513 -3.40 -14.57 24.57
C ALA A 513 -4.29 -15.45 23.68
N GLU A 514 -4.92 -14.86 22.67
CA GLU A 514 -5.80 -15.55 21.70
C GLU A 514 -5.00 -16.55 20.84
N ARG A 515 -3.79 -16.17 20.41
CA ARG A 515 -2.92 -16.99 19.55
C ARG A 515 -1.85 -17.78 20.29
N ARG A 516 -1.94 -17.90 21.62
CA ARG A 516 -0.86 -18.45 22.46
C ARG A 516 -0.31 -19.79 21.97
N THR A 517 -1.19 -20.76 21.70
CA THR A 517 -0.79 -22.11 21.26
C THR A 517 0.00 -22.07 19.96
N GLU A 518 -0.40 -21.20 19.03
CA GLU A 518 0.26 -21.01 17.74
C GLU A 518 1.64 -20.37 17.93
N LEU A 519 1.73 -19.30 18.72
CA LEU A 519 2.99 -18.60 18.99
C LEU A 519 3.98 -19.48 19.76
N GLU A 520 3.53 -20.28 20.74
CA GLU A 520 4.40 -21.23 21.43
C GLU A 520 4.88 -22.36 20.49
N ALA A 521 4.09 -22.72 19.48
CA ALA A 521 4.54 -23.68 18.45
C ALA A 521 5.60 -23.05 17.54
N MET A 522 5.47 -21.76 17.21
CA MET A 522 6.47 -20.98 16.49
C MET A 522 7.75 -20.79 17.30
N GLU A 523 7.66 -20.55 18.62
CA GLU A 523 8.85 -20.45 19.48
C GLU A 523 9.69 -21.74 19.44
N ARG A 524 9.04 -22.90 19.44
CA ARG A 524 9.71 -24.20 19.38
C ARG A 524 10.27 -24.51 17.99
N ASP A 525 9.70 -23.90 16.96
CA ASP A 525 10.00 -24.15 15.56
C ASP A 525 9.69 -22.91 14.71
N PHE A 526 10.74 -22.11 14.48
CA PHE A 526 10.61 -20.85 13.75
C PHE A 526 10.17 -21.02 12.30
N THR A 527 10.26 -22.23 11.71
CA THR A 527 9.73 -22.46 10.34
C THR A 527 8.22 -22.24 10.22
N LYS A 528 7.51 -22.15 11.35
CA LYS A 528 6.09 -21.81 11.45
C LYS A 528 5.81 -20.32 11.52
N VAL A 529 6.84 -19.47 11.64
CA VAL A 529 6.70 -18.02 11.50
C VAL A 529 6.63 -17.72 10.01
N LEU A 530 5.44 -17.39 9.51
CA LEU A 530 5.16 -17.30 8.07
C LEU A 530 4.72 -15.92 7.61
N HIS A 531 4.09 -15.16 8.50
CA HIS A 531 3.44 -13.89 8.16
C HIS A 531 3.99 -12.75 8.99
N LEU A 532 3.83 -11.52 8.48
CA LEU A 532 4.22 -10.28 9.16
C LEU A 532 3.77 -10.23 10.63
N LYS A 533 2.49 -10.52 10.90
CA LYS A 533 1.95 -10.52 12.27
C LYS A 533 2.64 -11.52 13.21
N ASP A 534 3.23 -12.60 12.67
CA ASP A 534 3.89 -13.63 13.47
C ASP A 534 5.20 -13.11 14.04
N HIS A 535 5.93 -12.32 13.26
CA HIS A 535 7.20 -11.70 13.67
C HIS A 535 7.01 -10.82 14.90
N ALA A 536 6.07 -9.86 14.87
CA ALA A 536 5.82 -8.99 16.02
C ALA A 536 5.20 -9.75 17.22
N GLN A 537 4.16 -10.56 16.98
CA GLN A 537 3.41 -11.17 18.08
C GLN A 537 4.19 -12.28 18.81
N LEU A 538 5.16 -12.92 18.16
CA LEU A 538 6.02 -13.92 18.80
C LEU A 538 6.76 -13.33 20.02
N TYR A 539 7.18 -12.08 19.95
CA TYR A 539 7.86 -11.37 21.05
C TYR A 539 6.94 -10.89 22.16
N GLY A 540 5.63 -11.06 21.95
CA GLY A 540 4.66 -10.98 23.02
C GLY A 540 4.73 -12.14 24.01
N LEU A 541 5.41 -13.25 23.69
CA LEU A 541 5.63 -14.34 24.64
C LEU A 541 6.73 -13.98 25.65
N PRO A 542 6.52 -14.18 26.97
CA PRO A 542 7.53 -13.87 27.98
C PRO A 542 8.85 -14.61 27.79
N SER A 543 8.78 -15.84 27.28
CA SER A 543 9.94 -16.69 26.99
C SER A 543 10.86 -16.07 25.94
N MET A 544 10.32 -15.32 24.97
CA MET A 544 11.09 -14.72 23.88
C MET A 544 11.98 -13.54 24.33
N THR A 545 11.76 -13.02 25.55
CA THR A 545 12.58 -11.96 26.17
C THR A 545 14.08 -12.28 26.19
N ARG A 546 14.45 -13.56 26.31
CA ARG A 546 15.86 -14.01 26.28
C ARG A 546 16.60 -13.61 25.00
N HIS A 547 15.87 -13.36 23.92
CA HIS A 547 16.42 -12.95 22.63
C HIS A 547 16.51 -11.43 22.49
N ALA A 548 16.18 -10.63 23.50
CA ALA A 548 16.25 -9.17 23.43
C ALA A 548 17.32 -8.58 24.36
N ALA A 549 18.28 -9.39 24.82
CA ALA A 549 19.30 -8.98 25.78
C ALA A 549 20.05 -7.70 25.34
N GLU A 550 20.35 -7.56 24.06
CA GLU A 550 21.05 -6.39 23.52
C GLU A 550 20.29 -5.06 23.69
N TYR A 551 18.97 -5.12 23.86
CA TYR A 551 18.10 -3.98 24.12
C TYR A 551 17.79 -3.83 25.61
N LEU A 552 17.79 -4.92 26.38
CA LEU A 552 17.51 -4.88 27.82
C LEU A 552 18.75 -4.51 28.64
N GLU A 553 19.94 -4.68 28.07
CA GLU A 553 21.23 -4.44 28.71
C GLU A 553 22.09 -3.47 27.87
N PRO A 554 21.68 -2.20 27.71
CA PRO A 554 22.42 -1.23 26.91
C PRO A 554 23.81 -0.96 27.51
N VAL A 555 24.79 -0.66 26.64
CA VAL A 555 26.16 -0.41 27.08
C VAL A 555 26.35 0.94 27.76
N ALA A 556 25.47 1.88 27.46
CA ALA A 556 25.44 3.21 28.02
C ALA A 556 24.02 3.77 27.90
N VAL A 557 23.74 4.78 28.73
CA VAL A 557 22.53 5.62 28.62
C VAL A 557 23.03 7.05 28.45
N LEU A 558 22.70 7.69 27.33
CA LEU A 558 23.15 9.05 27.01
C LEU A 558 21.96 10.00 26.84
N PRO A 559 22.10 11.29 27.21
CA PRO A 559 21.17 12.33 26.80
C PRO A 559 20.96 12.35 25.28
N LEU A 560 19.76 12.72 24.81
CA LEU A 560 19.42 12.75 23.38
C LEU A 560 20.41 13.57 22.56
N GLU A 561 20.80 14.75 23.04
CA GLU A 561 21.75 15.62 22.35
C GLU A 561 23.15 15.00 22.25
N GLU A 562 23.58 14.26 23.27
CA GLU A 562 24.89 13.59 23.29
C GLU A 562 24.88 12.35 22.39
N ALA A 563 23.78 11.58 22.39
CA ALA A 563 23.61 10.40 21.55
C ALA A 563 23.74 10.73 20.04
N PHE A 564 23.33 11.92 19.61
CA PHE A 564 23.39 12.37 18.21
C PHE A 564 24.25 13.63 18.00
N ALA A 565 25.22 13.88 18.89
CA ALA A 565 26.07 15.07 18.81
C ALA A 565 26.90 15.14 17.50
N ASP A 566 27.30 13.98 16.99
CA ASP A 566 28.05 13.80 15.74
C ASP A 566 27.20 14.09 14.49
N TRP A 567 25.88 13.92 14.58
CA TRP A 567 24.96 14.22 13.49
C TRP A 567 24.68 15.72 13.33
N GLN A 568 24.64 16.48 14.44
CA GLN A 568 24.30 17.91 14.40
C GLN A 568 25.11 18.76 13.41
N PRO A 569 26.45 18.61 13.27
CA PRO A 569 27.20 19.34 12.26
C PRO A 569 27.01 18.85 10.82
N LEU A 570 26.50 17.63 10.63
CA LEU A 570 26.26 17.01 9.32
C LEU A 570 24.84 17.27 8.78
N ARG A 571 23.88 17.46 9.69
CA ARG A 571 22.48 17.73 9.36
C ARG A 571 22.36 19.01 8.52
N PRO A 572 21.86 18.94 7.28
CA PRO A 572 21.51 20.12 6.53
C PRO A 572 20.39 20.87 7.26
N ARG A 573 20.63 22.15 7.54
CA ARG A 573 19.62 23.09 8.05
C ARG A 573 19.33 24.16 7.01
N THR A 574 19.37 23.78 5.75
CA THR A 574 19.03 24.67 4.64
C THR A 574 17.51 24.81 4.57
N GLY A 575 17.03 25.78 3.81
CA GLY A 575 15.61 25.95 3.52
C GLY A 575 15.12 25.09 2.35
N ASP A 576 15.82 24.02 1.96
CA ASP A 576 15.52 23.23 0.76
C ASP A 576 15.62 21.73 1.02
N LEU A 577 14.55 20.99 0.71
CA LEU A 577 14.47 19.54 0.92
C LEU A 577 15.42 18.77 -0.01
N LEU A 578 15.77 19.35 -1.16
CA LEU A 578 16.72 18.74 -2.08
C LEU A 578 18.11 18.58 -1.42
N ASP A 579 18.52 19.52 -0.57
CA ASP A 579 19.79 19.40 0.17
C ASP A 579 19.74 18.27 1.20
N ASP A 580 18.58 18.04 1.82
CA ASP A 580 18.37 16.91 2.74
C ASP A 580 18.49 15.58 1.98
N LEU A 581 17.80 15.44 0.85
CA LEU A 581 17.88 14.27 -0.02
C LEU A 581 19.33 14.03 -0.50
N ARG A 582 20.03 15.08 -0.92
CA ARG A 582 21.43 15.01 -1.35
C ARG A 582 22.33 14.51 -0.23
N CYS A 583 22.16 15.01 1.00
CA CYS A 583 22.93 14.55 2.16
C CYS A 583 22.78 13.05 2.39
N LEU A 584 21.56 12.52 2.35
CA LEU A 584 21.32 11.09 2.55
C LEU A 584 21.86 10.23 1.39
N ARG A 585 21.61 10.65 0.14
CA ARG A 585 22.16 10.00 -1.05
C ARG A 585 23.69 9.97 -1.04
N ASP A 586 24.33 11.06 -0.64
CA ASP A 586 25.79 11.19 -0.64
C ASP A 586 26.42 10.28 0.43
N GLN A 587 25.78 10.13 1.59
CA GLN A 587 26.19 9.15 2.61
C GLN A 587 26.10 7.70 2.08
N LEU A 588 24.98 7.34 1.45
CA LEU A 588 24.80 6.01 0.85
C LEU A 588 25.82 5.74 -0.26
N THR A 589 26.07 6.74 -1.11
CA THR A 589 27.07 6.67 -2.19
C THR A 589 28.49 6.53 -1.63
N ALA A 590 28.84 7.29 -0.59
CA ALA A 590 30.13 7.20 0.08
C ALA A 590 30.35 5.83 0.76
N ALA A 591 29.27 5.19 1.22
CA ALA A 591 29.29 3.81 1.71
C ALA A 591 29.34 2.75 0.59
N GLY A 592 29.35 3.17 -0.68
CA GLY A 592 29.50 2.30 -1.85
C GLY A 592 28.19 1.81 -2.47
N TYR A 593 27.05 2.35 -2.06
CA TYR A 593 25.74 1.95 -2.56
C TYR A 593 25.26 2.82 -3.72
N ASP A 594 24.34 2.28 -4.52
CA ASP A 594 23.53 3.08 -5.45
C ASP A 594 22.22 3.46 -4.77
N VAL A 595 21.59 4.52 -5.26
CA VAL A 595 20.22 4.89 -4.90
C VAL A 595 19.40 4.88 -6.16
N ILE A 596 18.47 3.92 -6.28
CA ILE A 596 17.60 3.79 -7.45
C ILE A 596 16.18 4.17 -7.04
N ALA A 597 15.51 5.03 -7.81
CA ALA A 597 14.12 5.38 -7.61
C ALA A 597 13.27 5.01 -8.83
N VAL A 598 12.13 4.36 -8.61
CA VAL A 598 11.14 4.02 -9.64
C VAL A 598 9.88 4.84 -9.37
N ASP A 599 9.43 5.63 -10.36
CA ASP A 599 8.17 6.36 -10.26
C ASP A 599 6.98 5.40 -10.33
N GLN A 600 6.17 5.38 -9.27
CA GLN A 600 4.95 4.59 -9.17
C GLN A 600 3.69 5.45 -9.22
N THR A 601 3.84 6.77 -9.37
CA THR A 601 2.75 7.73 -9.23
C THR A 601 1.59 7.38 -10.15
N THR A 602 0.43 7.11 -9.55
CA THR A 602 -0.78 6.75 -10.29
C THR A 602 -1.47 7.98 -10.86
N PRO A 603 -2.27 7.86 -11.94
CA PRO A 603 -3.08 8.96 -12.45
C PRO A 603 -3.95 9.63 -11.38
N GLU A 604 -4.48 8.86 -10.44
CA GLU A 604 -5.24 9.37 -9.29
C GLU A 604 -4.38 10.27 -8.38
N GLN A 605 -3.15 9.86 -8.08
CA GLN A 605 -2.23 10.62 -7.24
C GLN A 605 -1.73 11.91 -7.91
N HIS A 606 -1.46 11.88 -9.22
CA HIS A 606 -1.14 13.10 -9.98
C HIS A 606 -2.23 14.17 -9.83
N ARG A 607 -3.52 13.78 -9.87
CA ARG A 607 -4.65 14.70 -9.66
C ARG A 607 -4.68 15.30 -8.25
N MET A 608 -4.13 14.60 -7.28
CA MET A 608 -4.03 15.03 -5.89
C MET A 608 -2.77 15.87 -5.62
N GLY A 609 -1.87 16.00 -6.62
CA GLY A 609 -0.56 16.62 -6.44
C GLY A 609 0.35 15.79 -5.52
N LEU A 610 0.20 14.46 -5.56
CA LEU A 610 1.01 13.50 -4.82
C LEU A 610 1.94 12.76 -5.79
N HIS A 611 3.09 12.37 -5.27
CA HIS A 611 4.09 11.55 -5.94
C HIS A 611 4.36 10.31 -5.10
N THR A 612 4.47 9.16 -5.74
CA THR A 612 4.87 7.91 -5.06
C THR A 612 6.01 7.28 -5.81
N VAL A 613 7.03 6.88 -5.06
CA VAL A 613 8.19 6.18 -5.59
C VAL A 613 8.40 4.89 -4.81
N SER A 614 9.03 3.92 -5.47
CA SER A 614 9.73 2.82 -4.81
C SER A 614 11.23 3.11 -4.92
N THR A 615 11.91 3.19 -3.79
CA THR A 615 13.36 3.30 -3.73
C THR A 615 13.98 1.92 -3.52
N THR A 616 15.17 1.72 -4.09
CA THR A 616 15.97 0.51 -3.90
C THR A 616 17.42 0.93 -3.73
N VAL A 617 18.07 0.44 -2.69
CA VAL A 617 19.49 0.64 -2.42
C VAL A 617 20.15 -0.74 -2.43
N PRO A 618 20.65 -1.22 -3.58
CA PRO A 618 21.25 -2.53 -3.69
C PRO A 618 22.42 -2.67 -2.70
N GLY A 619 22.40 -3.73 -1.89
CA GLY A 619 23.38 -3.99 -0.84
C GLY A 619 22.91 -3.69 0.59
N LEU A 620 21.84 -2.89 0.80
CA LEU A 620 21.18 -2.81 2.11
C LEU A 620 20.41 -4.08 2.44
N LEU A 621 20.25 -4.39 3.72
CA LEU A 621 19.48 -5.55 4.15
C LEU A 621 17.96 -5.31 3.92
N PRO A 622 17.28 -6.15 3.12
CA PRO A 622 15.85 -6.06 2.94
C PRO A 622 15.11 -6.64 4.15
N LEU A 623 13.95 -6.06 4.46
CA LEU A 623 13.01 -6.60 5.43
C LEU A 623 12.15 -7.68 4.76
N ASP A 624 12.31 -8.93 5.20
CA ASP A 624 11.55 -10.07 4.68
C ASP A 624 10.67 -10.71 5.77
N PHE A 625 9.49 -11.18 5.39
CA PHE A 625 8.58 -11.88 6.30
C PHE A 625 8.51 -13.38 6.02
N GLY A 626 8.49 -14.16 7.10
CA GLY A 626 8.61 -15.61 7.10
C GLY A 626 10.03 -16.06 7.40
N TRP A 627 10.22 -16.94 8.38
CA TRP A 627 11.56 -17.32 8.86
C TRP A 627 12.42 -18.00 7.80
N THR A 628 11.81 -18.79 6.92
CA THR A 628 12.54 -19.46 5.82
C THR A 628 12.90 -18.49 4.69
N ARG A 629 12.34 -17.27 4.67
CA ARG A 629 12.54 -16.27 3.62
C ARG A 629 13.33 -15.10 4.17
N GLN A 630 14.62 -15.27 4.44
CA GLN A 630 15.44 -14.23 5.09
C GLN A 630 16.70 -13.93 4.28
N ARG A 631 16.63 -12.98 3.34
CA ARG A 631 17.79 -12.56 2.53
C ARG A 631 18.86 -11.92 3.40
N ALA A 632 18.46 -11.15 4.40
CA ALA A 632 19.35 -10.42 5.31
C ALA A 632 20.48 -11.29 5.88
N LEU A 633 20.19 -12.55 6.25
CA LEU A 633 21.15 -13.51 6.81
C LEU A 633 22.29 -13.87 5.83
N HIS A 634 22.03 -13.76 4.54
CA HIS A 634 22.95 -14.19 3.48
C HIS A 634 23.69 -13.02 2.83
N MET A 635 23.32 -11.78 3.12
CA MET A 635 23.92 -10.62 2.50
C MET A 635 25.30 -10.27 3.10
N PRO A 636 26.27 -9.82 2.28
CA PRO A 636 27.59 -9.41 2.78
C PRO A 636 27.55 -8.31 3.84
N ARG A 637 26.61 -7.36 3.69
CA ARG A 637 26.49 -6.20 4.59
C ARG A 637 26.27 -6.59 6.05
N LEU A 638 25.54 -7.66 6.32
CA LEU A 638 25.35 -8.18 7.68
C LEU A 638 26.68 -8.52 8.37
N ARG A 639 27.68 -8.95 7.59
CA ARG A 639 29.01 -9.31 8.10
C ARG A 639 29.88 -8.09 8.35
N THR A 640 29.80 -7.09 7.48
CA THR A 640 30.78 -5.98 7.47
C THR A 640 30.32 -4.70 8.16
N ALA A 641 29.01 -4.45 8.26
CA ALA A 641 28.50 -3.14 8.68
C ALA A 641 28.80 -2.81 10.15
N LEU A 642 28.75 -3.77 11.08
CA LEU A 642 29.11 -3.52 12.48
C LEU A 642 30.59 -3.13 12.64
N ARG A 643 31.48 -3.72 11.82
CA ARG A 643 32.89 -3.34 11.77
C ARG A 643 33.06 -1.94 11.19
N ALA A 644 32.39 -1.66 10.08
CA ALA A 644 32.42 -0.34 9.44
C ALA A 644 31.92 0.77 10.38
N ALA A 645 30.91 0.46 11.21
CA ALA A 645 30.37 1.33 12.25
C ALA A 645 31.28 1.47 13.50
N GLY A 646 32.41 0.75 13.56
CA GLY A 646 33.27 0.72 14.76
C GLY A 646 32.62 0.05 15.99
N ARG A 647 31.49 -0.63 15.82
CA ARG A 647 30.78 -1.36 16.89
C ARG A 647 31.41 -2.73 17.19
N ARG A 648 32.23 -3.23 16.25
CA ARG A 648 33.01 -4.47 16.36
C ARG A 648 34.38 -4.28 15.70
N ALA A 649 35.39 -5.05 16.11
CA ALA A 649 36.76 -4.94 15.59
C ALA A 649 36.98 -5.64 14.23
N ASP A 650 36.20 -6.69 13.96
CA ASP A 650 36.32 -7.60 12.83
C ASP A 650 34.93 -7.91 12.22
N ASP A 651 34.90 -8.56 11.06
CA ASP A 651 33.62 -8.92 10.41
C ASP A 651 32.86 -9.97 11.22
N LEU A 652 31.53 -9.87 11.28
CA LEU A 652 30.68 -10.76 12.06
C LEU A 652 30.80 -12.21 11.54
N PRO A 653 31.20 -13.20 12.37
CA PRO A 653 31.35 -14.57 11.95
C PRO A 653 29.98 -15.23 11.89
N GLU A 654 29.82 -16.20 11.00
CA GLU A 654 28.55 -16.92 10.78
C GLU A 654 27.94 -17.46 12.09
N ALA A 655 28.79 -17.99 12.98
CA ALA A 655 28.37 -18.59 14.25
C ALA A 655 27.80 -17.59 15.27
N GLU A 656 28.06 -16.28 15.10
CA GLU A 656 27.56 -15.23 16.00
C GLU A 656 26.27 -14.57 15.46
N ILE A 657 25.93 -14.80 14.18
CA ILE A 657 24.68 -14.31 13.59
C ILE A 657 23.50 -14.84 14.41
N LYS A 658 22.61 -13.94 14.82
CA LYS A 658 21.43 -14.30 15.60
C LYS A 658 20.39 -15.00 14.72
N ALA A 659 20.39 -16.33 14.73
CA ALA A 659 19.41 -17.14 14.00
C ALA A 659 18.02 -17.18 14.70
N VAL A 660 17.36 -16.02 14.83
CA VAL A 660 16.04 -15.85 15.46
C VAL A 660 15.23 -14.85 14.62
N PRO A 661 13.93 -15.10 14.34
CA PRO A 661 13.08 -14.14 13.61
C PRO A 661 13.22 -12.72 14.15
N HIS A 662 13.22 -11.71 13.30
CA HIS A 662 13.21 -10.33 13.79
C HIS A 662 11.83 -9.96 14.38
N PRO A 663 11.74 -9.06 15.37
CA PRO A 663 10.46 -8.66 15.97
C PRO A 663 9.78 -7.48 15.25
N PHE A 664 10.37 -6.99 14.16
CA PHE A 664 9.83 -5.84 13.40
C PHE A 664 8.39 -6.10 12.91
N PRO A 665 7.46 -5.15 13.11
CA PRO A 665 6.03 -5.33 12.81
C PRO A 665 5.62 -5.16 11.34
#